data_AF-A0A0C3PDJ4-F1
#
_entry.id   AF-A0A0C3PDJ4-F1
#
_cell.length_a   1.000
_cell.length_b   1.000
_cell.length_c   1.000
_cell.angle_alpha   90.00
_cell.angle_beta   90.00
_cell.angle_gamma   90.00
#
_symmetry.space_group_name_H-M   'P 1'
#
loop_
_entity.id
_entity.type
_entity.pdbx_description
1 polymer ?
#
loop_
_entity_poly.entity_id
_entity_poly.type
_entity_poly.pdbx_seq_one_letter_code
_entity_poly.pdbx_strand_id
1 'polypeptide(L)'
;MKDSNGLDRERSRPHRGMITTFLNGSERHTCSQILELMYINATHVEYHANDTSIPANNIFSVKRTHLDVNHAQPAIHTFAIHMAADFIRKEGAAMTKREAGLHMPASSKKTPPSEKTATEDDSGVANWKRLGSFSMETLQDSFERNAPVSWFSFSAYTDPDHGKLLKPNTAVAARMAELTFCRNNRANFYALVRGVWLYASKAHQSIFRVESRLGQSVAYESVRQALRSMAEGARGELRRIVIEDDWRWFDIVSDNVQTYSKERDHRIGRQNKMIKGFAGTAVELMDFKPEALDLSAFLEQQSQLDRKNLSVDAILDDIDFPHLTNVAIGQFLQALITFVPVLKKYQHHIDDFYEHRIRKHQINPTRRTNIFPLATNSADEMTAQGLKEGIMDFALTQMGITEETLRHRLMVFSGDGKTFDMLLRTRRLLSPHESLYESWRFIIALLELWHTKWTDLSRTIRCSYGKEYPHDPSTLSCLANAAHCPTPSDLKKVDFNDGSHLLDLSLDAHILVTWEVLLDTKDLVAHFDQLASDNQIPAFSDLLVHARVLATRYGIIKSYEAARSSSDLPLASSGSLGDDDDCNMSVLSDGSLFEDKDADVTLANAVLFMRNAIWWREECLATAAGDTGRILEILRLWIFTFTGSGNPYYSQYLLETYCNFKWEFPAPLQEMILNNWLVNLHGQPGRFIERDLMQEHHNFWLEDLAQHKGAEFDDDFYRNILSMHVHHFLRLKEQMEEHVSLKSRGKKHTAPHLQNELATMMKILREKEVHRRRPGRNEGFVANDDFDAGLTALRNGKIKDFITRTTRYMDVLGNHSNRQSGAAARAKNDKESLIDGEKLGGLDVEMDVEDVESDSSSDTEDMGGLQGEDISDEEDQRTDDSEAWLPRRGHLQVPPPSMSVINGSLCTPQI
;
A
#
# COMPACT_ATOMS: atom_id res chain seq x y z
N MET A 1 -6.15 41.25 -64.38
CA MET A 1 -7.29 42.19 -64.18
C MET A 1 -7.77 42.47 -65.57
N LYS A 2 -9.00 42.08 -65.88
CA LYS A 2 -9.53 42.16 -67.23
C LYS A 2 -10.11 43.56 -67.46
N ASP A 3 -9.83 44.15 -68.61
CA ASP A 3 -10.48 45.41 -68.99
C ASP A 3 -11.95 45.18 -69.40
N SER A 4 -12.65 46.24 -69.81
CA SER A 4 -14.04 46.19 -70.29
C SER A 4 -14.25 45.26 -71.49
N ASN A 5 -13.17 44.74 -72.09
CA ASN A 5 -13.18 43.80 -73.21
C ASN A 5 -12.66 42.40 -72.84
N GLY A 6 -12.45 42.11 -71.54
CA GLY A 6 -12.08 40.77 -71.08
C GLY A 6 -10.60 40.38 -71.27
N LEU A 7 -9.73 41.31 -71.68
CA LEU A 7 -8.31 41.06 -71.93
C LEU A 7 -7.47 41.28 -70.66
N ASP A 8 -6.53 40.36 -70.38
CA ASP A 8 -5.63 40.50 -69.23
C ASP A 8 -4.60 41.61 -69.48
N ARG A 9 -4.77 42.74 -68.76
CA ARG A 9 -3.78 43.81 -68.72
C ARG A 9 -2.67 43.47 -67.73
N GLU A 10 -1.42 43.45 -68.21
CA GLU A 10 -0.26 43.53 -67.32
C GLU A 10 -0.22 44.90 -66.65
N ARG A 11 -0.22 44.92 -65.31
CA ARG A 11 -0.09 46.15 -64.51
C ARG A 11 1.27 46.81 -64.79
N SER A 12 1.27 48.12 -64.99
CA SER A 12 2.51 48.90 -65.18
C SER A 12 3.46 48.71 -63.98
N ARG A 13 4.78 48.79 -64.21
CA ARG A 13 5.80 48.63 -63.16
C ARG A 13 5.56 49.54 -61.93
N PRO A 14 5.16 50.81 -62.08
CA PRO A 14 4.80 51.67 -60.95
C PRO A 14 3.57 51.18 -60.19
N HIS A 15 2.55 50.69 -60.91
CA HIS A 15 1.32 50.18 -60.32
C HIS A 15 1.54 48.87 -59.55
N ARG A 16 2.38 47.97 -60.05
CA ARG A 16 2.85 46.79 -59.29
C ARG A 16 3.60 47.22 -58.03
N GLY A 17 4.49 48.20 -58.14
CA GLY A 17 5.22 48.78 -57.00
C GLY A 17 4.29 49.30 -55.91
N MET A 18 3.35 50.20 -56.26
CA MET A 18 2.39 50.78 -55.31
C MET A 18 1.51 49.71 -54.64
N ILE A 19 1.00 48.74 -55.41
CA ILE A 19 0.19 47.65 -54.84
C ILE A 19 1.02 46.79 -53.89
N THR A 20 2.28 46.49 -54.22
CA THR A 20 3.16 45.72 -53.33
C THR A 20 3.45 46.51 -52.04
N THR A 21 3.78 47.80 -52.13
CA THR A 21 4.02 48.69 -50.97
C THR A 21 2.77 48.81 -50.09
N PHE A 22 1.59 48.81 -50.69
CA PHE A 22 0.32 48.84 -49.97
C PHE A 22 0.00 47.50 -49.27
N LEU A 23 0.15 46.37 -49.97
CA LEU A 23 -0.15 45.04 -49.45
C LEU A 23 0.86 44.54 -48.42
N ASN A 24 2.12 44.98 -48.48
CA ASN A 24 3.15 44.63 -47.51
C ASN A 24 3.21 45.58 -46.29
N GLY A 25 2.33 46.60 -46.25
CA GLY A 25 2.23 47.54 -45.12
C GLY A 25 3.30 48.63 -45.08
N SER A 26 4.03 48.88 -46.16
CA SER A 26 5.07 49.93 -46.22
C SER A 26 4.52 51.34 -46.52
N GLU A 27 3.21 51.46 -46.73
CA GLU A 27 2.50 52.73 -46.90
C GLU A 27 2.00 53.33 -45.57
N ARG A 28 1.65 54.63 -45.59
CA ARG A 28 1.12 55.34 -44.41
C ARG A 28 -0.21 54.77 -43.89
N HIS A 29 -1.04 54.26 -44.79
CA HIS A 29 -2.33 53.63 -44.47
C HIS A 29 -2.28 52.16 -44.82
N THR A 30 -2.62 51.31 -43.85
CA THR A 30 -2.61 49.86 -44.05
C THR A 30 -3.91 49.37 -44.68
N CYS A 31 -3.85 48.20 -45.33
CA CYS A 31 -5.06 47.53 -45.82
C CYS A 31 -6.10 47.31 -44.72
N SER A 32 -5.65 46.98 -43.50
CA SER A 32 -6.54 46.73 -42.35
C SER A 32 -7.28 47.98 -41.90
N GLN A 33 -6.63 49.15 -41.87
CA GLN A 33 -7.27 50.42 -41.53
C GLN A 33 -8.37 50.78 -42.52
N ILE A 34 -8.15 50.54 -43.81
CA ILE A 34 -9.18 50.78 -44.83
C ILE A 34 -10.34 49.82 -44.66
N LEU A 35 -10.07 48.53 -44.39
CA LEU A 35 -11.11 47.53 -44.15
C LEU A 35 -11.95 47.87 -42.91
N GLU A 36 -11.33 48.33 -41.84
CA GLU A 36 -11.99 48.78 -40.61
C GLU A 36 -12.87 50.01 -40.88
N LEU A 37 -12.37 51.01 -41.60
CA LEU A 37 -13.16 52.17 -42.00
C LEU A 37 -14.34 51.77 -42.91
N MET A 38 -14.15 50.85 -43.85
CA MET A 38 -15.23 50.31 -44.67
C MET A 38 -16.30 49.64 -43.81
N TYR A 39 -15.88 48.84 -42.84
CA TYR A 39 -16.77 48.13 -41.92
C TYR A 39 -17.56 49.11 -41.04
N ILE A 40 -16.89 50.05 -40.37
CA ILE A 40 -17.53 51.06 -39.50
C ILE A 40 -18.54 51.89 -40.28
N ASN A 41 -18.18 52.38 -41.47
CA ASN A 41 -19.13 53.15 -42.26
C ASN A 41 -20.33 52.30 -42.71
N ALA A 42 -20.11 51.02 -43.02
CA ALA A 42 -21.18 50.13 -43.42
C ALA A 42 -22.20 49.83 -42.29
N THR A 43 -21.85 50.00 -41.01
CA THR A 43 -22.82 49.81 -39.90
C THR A 43 -23.83 50.95 -39.79
N HIS A 44 -23.52 52.11 -40.38
CA HIS A 44 -24.38 53.29 -40.39
C HIS A 44 -25.21 53.43 -41.69
N VAL A 45 -25.11 52.46 -42.60
CA VAL A 45 -25.84 52.44 -43.87
C VAL A 45 -27.06 51.52 -43.74
N GLU A 46 -28.21 51.97 -44.20
CA GLU A 46 -29.43 51.16 -44.23
C GLU A 46 -29.39 50.14 -45.38
N TYR A 47 -30.01 48.97 -45.14
CA TYR A 47 -30.21 47.96 -46.18
C TYR A 47 -31.13 48.51 -47.29
N HIS A 48 -30.87 48.12 -48.53
CA HIS A 48 -31.80 48.39 -49.62
C HIS A 48 -33.15 47.69 -49.35
N ALA A 49 -34.27 48.37 -49.62
CA ALA A 49 -35.62 47.86 -49.38
C ALA A 49 -35.93 46.49 -50.05
N ASN A 50 -35.22 46.16 -51.14
CA ASN A 50 -35.36 44.91 -51.88
C ASN A 50 -34.19 43.92 -51.64
N ASP A 51 -33.32 44.19 -50.66
CA ASP A 51 -32.19 43.32 -50.39
C ASP A 51 -32.65 42.02 -49.73
N THR A 52 -32.72 40.96 -50.55
CA THR A 52 -33.02 39.60 -50.11
C THR A 52 -31.74 38.78 -49.92
N SER A 53 -30.56 39.42 -49.93
CA SER A 53 -29.28 38.73 -49.86
C SER A 53 -29.07 38.01 -48.52
N ILE A 54 -29.59 38.57 -47.42
CA ILE A 54 -29.50 38.03 -46.06
C ILE A 54 -30.84 38.21 -45.30
N PRO A 55 -31.28 37.24 -44.47
CA PRO A 55 -32.50 37.37 -43.67
C PRO A 55 -32.46 38.59 -42.73
N ALA A 56 -33.61 39.22 -42.47
CA ALA A 56 -33.74 40.53 -41.83
C ALA A 56 -33.11 40.71 -40.43
N ASN A 57 -32.63 39.64 -39.78
CA ASN A 57 -31.98 39.69 -38.46
C ASN A 57 -30.57 39.07 -38.41
N ASN A 58 -30.03 38.67 -39.56
CA ASN A 58 -28.73 37.97 -39.61
C ASN A 58 -27.60 38.94 -39.96
N ILE A 59 -26.52 38.90 -39.18
CA ILE A 59 -25.30 39.69 -39.44
C ILE A 59 -24.33 39.01 -40.42
N PHE A 60 -24.57 37.74 -40.78
CA PHE A 60 -23.77 36.96 -41.73
C PHE A 60 -24.61 35.88 -42.43
N SER A 61 -24.08 35.31 -43.52
CA SER A 61 -24.70 34.21 -44.27
C SER A 61 -23.88 32.92 -44.16
N VAL A 62 -24.51 31.81 -43.78
CA VAL A 62 -23.90 30.46 -43.78
C VAL A 62 -23.93 29.81 -45.16
N LYS A 63 -24.94 30.13 -45.99
CA LYS A 63 -25.24 29.39 -47.24
C LYS A 63 -24.70 30.07 -48.50
N ARG A 64 -24.66 31.41 -48.51
CA ARG A 64 -24.23 32.23 -49.65
C ARG A 64 -22.80 32.72 -49.46
N THR A 65 -22.10 32.94 -50.56
CA THR A 65 -20.74 33.49 -50.52
C THR A 65 -20.82 34.99 -50.19
N HIS A 66 -19.72 35.55 -49.67
CA HIS A 66 -19.64 37.00 -49.42
C HIS A 66 -19.80 37.85 -50.69
N LEU A 67 -19.56 37.26 -51.88
CA LEU A 67 -19.74 37.93 -53.18
C LEU A 67 -21.22 38.07 -53.57
N ASP A 68 -22.09 37.26 -52.97
CA ASP A 68 -23.54 37.24 -53.23
C ASP A 68 -24.34 38.05 -52.19
N VAL A 69 -23.64 38.77 -51.31
CA VAL A 69 -24.23 39.61 -50.26
C VAL A 69 -24.13 41.07 -50.68
N ASN A 70 -25.27 41.74 -50.80
CA ASN A 70 -25.33 43.10 -51.34
C ASN A 70 -24.85 44.14 -50.32
N HIS A 71 -25.34 44.05 -49.08
CA HIS A 71 -24.95 45.00 -48.03
C HIS A 71 -23.50 44.73 -47.57
N ALA A 72 -22.68 45.80 -47.53
CA ALA A 72 -21.24 45.68 -47.28
C ALA A 72 -20.92 45.09 -45.88
N GLN A 73 -21.67 45.49 -44.85
CA GLN A 73 -21.43 45.01 -43.47
C GLN A 73 -21.53 43.47 -43.37
N PRO A 74 -22.65 42.82 -43.74
CA PRO A 74 -22.74 41.37 -43.61
C PRO A 74 -21.97 40.62 -44.72
N ALA A 75 -21.62 41.27 -45.84
CA ALA A 75 -20.67 40.72 -46.81
C ALA A 75 -19.28 40.56 -46.17
N ILE A 76 -18.79 41.60 -45.48
CA ILE A 76 -17.52 41.59 -44.75
C ILE A 76 -17.55 40.54 -43.63
N HIS A 77 -18.63 40.45 -42.84
CA HIS A 77 -18.77 39.39 -41.83
C HIS A 77 -18.73 37.98 -42.44
N THR A 78 -19.49 37.76 -43.52
CA THR A 78 -19.53 36.47 -44.21
C THR A 78 -18.14 36.08 -44.74
N PHE A 79 -17.39 37.03 -45.28
CA PHE A 79 -16.01 36.83 -45.72
C PHE A 79 -15.10 36.42 -44.56
N ALA A 80 -15.12 37.18 -43.46
CA ALA A 80 -14.27 36.93 -42.30
C ALA A 80 -14.57 35.57 -41.63
N ILE A 81 -15.86 35.26 -41.43
CA ILE A 81 -16.29 34.00 -40.82
C ILE A 81 -15.92 32.79 -41.70
N HIS A 82 -16.13 32.88 -43.02
CA HIS A 82 -15.73 31.79 -43.93
C HIS A 82 -14.21 31.58 -43.92
N MET A 83 -13.43 32.66 -43.92
CA MET A 83 -11.97 32.58 -43.85
C MET A 83 -11.50 31.94 -42.53
N ALA A 84 -12.07 32.35 -41.39
CA ALA A 84 -11.78 31.75 -40.09
C ALA A 84 -12.15 30.26 -40.06
N ALA A 85 -13.33 29.90 -40.60
CA ALA A 85 -13.77 28.51 -40.69
C ALA A 85 -12.82 27.65 -41.56
N ASP A 86 -12.24 28.21 -42.61
CA ASP A 86 -11.24 27.53 -43.43
C ASP A 86 -9.93 27.27 -42.68
N PHE A 87 -9.46 28.23 -41.87
CA PHE A 87 -8.31 28.02 -40.98
C PHE A 87 -8.59 26.95 -39.93
N ILE A 88 -9.73 27.03 -39.24
CA ILE A 88 -10.16 26.02 -38.26
C ILE A 88 -10.23 24.63 -38.89
N ARG A 89 -10.70 24.51 -40.15
CA ARG A 89 -10.74 23.23 -40.85
C ARG A 89 -9.34 22.68 -41.14
N LYS A 90 -8.37 23.53 -41.49
CA LYS A 90 -6.97 23.15 -41.74
C LYS A 90 -6.27 22.73 -40.44
N GLU A 91 -6.43 23.52 -39.37
CA GLU A 91 -5.92 23.18 -38.04
C GLU A 91 -6.52 21.87 -37.54
N GLY A 92 -7.84 21.71 -37.65
CA GLY A 92 -8.52 20.47 -37.31
C GLY A 92 -8.04 19.25 -38.11
N ALA A 93 -7.59 19.42 -39.36
CA ALA A 93 -6.95 18.34 -40.11
C ALA A 93 -5.52 18.06 -39.61
N ALA A 94 -4.75 19.08 -39.26
CA ALA A 94 -3.42 18.94 -38.69
C ALA A 94 -3.44 18.23 -37.32
N MET A 95 -4.40 18.59 -36.46
CA MET A 95 -4.57 17.98 -35.12
C MET A 95 -4.87 16.49 -35.16
N THR A 96 -5.39 15.97 -36.27
CA THR A 96 -5.67 14.54 -36.42
C THR A 96 -4.46 13.71 -36.82
N LYS A 97 -3.29 14.31 -37.04
CA LYS A 97 -2.06 13.61 -37.39
C LYS A 97 -1.29 13.18 -36.14
N ARG A 98 -0.31 12.28 -36.28
CA ARG A 98 0.44 11.72 -35.14
C ARG A 98 1.34 12.76 -34.48
N GLU A 99 1.86 13.71 -35.24
CA GLU A 99 2.77 14.76 -34.78
C GLU A 99 2.12 15.69 -33.76
N ALA A 100 0.78 15.73 -33.70
CA ALA A 100 0.02 16.49 -32.71
C ALA A 100 0.01 15.81 -31.31
N GLY A 101 0.50 14.58 -31.18
CA GLY A 101 0.61 13.87 -29.89
C GLY A 101 -0.70 13.29 -29.34
N LEU A 102 -1.82 13.43 -30.07
CA LEU A 102 -3.16 13.03 -29.58
C LEU A 102 -3.54 11.57 -29.86
N HIS A 103 -2.63 10.75 -30.41
CA HIS A 103 -2.92 9.37 -30.82
C HIS A 103 -2.49 8.35 -29.77
N MET A 104 -3.41 7.54 -29.24
CA MET A 104 -3.10 6.46 -28.31
C MET A 104 -3.87 5.18 -28.69
N PRO A 105 -3.38 4.39 -29.66
CA PRO A 105 -3.98 3.10 -29.99
C PRO A 105 -4.06 2.19 -28.75
N ALA A 106 -5.22 1.54 -28.60
CA ALA A 106 -5.47 0.58 -27.53
C ALA A 106 -4.57 -0.66 -27.62
N SER A 107 -4.22 -1.09 -28.84
CA SER A 107 -3.28 -2.20 -29.06
C SER A 107 -2.50 -2.02 -30.36
N SER A 108 -1.34 -2.67 -30.45
CA SER A 108 -0.59 -2.79 -31.70
C SER A 108 -1.25 -3.82 -32.63
N LYS A 109 -1.40 -3.50 -33.92
CA LYS A 109 -1.84 -4.51 -34.90
C LYS A 109 -0.67 -5.48 -35.17
N LYS A 110 -0.74 -6.67 -34.56
CA LYS A 110 0.02 -7.91 -34.82
C LYS A 110 1.16 -7.76 -35.84
N THR A 111 2.36 -7.51 -35.34
CA THR A 111 3.58 -8.18 -35.81
C THR A 111 4.32 -8.54 -34.52
N PRO A 112 4.70 -9.81 -34.30
CA PRO A 112 5.57 -10.14 -33.17
C PRO A 112 6.80 -9.24 -33.26
N PRO A 113 7.27 -8.63 -32.17
CA PRO A 113 8.53 -7.90 -32.22
C PRO A 113 9.59 -8.91 -32.64
N SER A 114 10.22 -8.71 -33.80
CA SER A 114 11.55 -9.28 -34.01
C SER A 114 12.41 -8.76 -32.87
N GLU A 115 13.05 -9.66 -32.14
CA GLU A 115 13.76 -9.50 -30.85
C GLU A 115 14.83 -8.40 -30.75
N LYS A 116 14.96 -7.47 -31.69
CA LYS A 116 15.99 -6.45 -31.65
C LYS A 116 15.39 -5.11 -32.09
N THR A 117 15.50 -4.12 -31.20
CA THR A 117 15.46 -2.66 -31.46
C THR A 117 14.11 -1.91 -31.49
N ALA A 118 13.17 -2.17 -30.59
CA ALA A 118 12.16 -1.16 -30.25
C ALA A 118 12.07 -0.99 -28.73
N THR A 119 12.61 0.11 -28.21
CA THR A 119 12.28 0.58 -26.86
C THR A 119 10.79 0.91 -26.83
N GLU A 120 10.05 0.42 -25.82
CA GLU A 120 8.58 0.48 -25.76
C GLU A 120 7.97 1.89 -25.90
N ASP A 121 8.75 2.94 -25.60
CA ASP A 121 8.35 4.35 -25.72
C ASP A 121 7.98 4.77 -27.16
N ASP A 122 8.46 4.07 -28.20
CA ASP A 122 8.32 4.52 -29.60
C ASP A 122 7.07 3.97 -30.32
N SER A 123 6.36 3.00 -29.71
CA SER A 123 5.19 2.36 -30.33
C SER A 123 3.93 3.22 -30.32
N GLY A 124 3.86 4.19 -29.38
CA GLY A 124 2.68 5.02 -29.15
C GLY A 124 1.44 4.26 -28.63
N VAL A 125 1.56 3.00 -28.22
CA VAL A 125 0.44 2.20 -27.67
C VAL A 125 0.10 2.64 -26.25
N ALA A 126 -1.13 2.37 -25.79
CA ALA A 126 -1.55 2.61 -24.41
C ALA A 126 -0.65 1.87 -23.41
N ASN A 127 -0.16 2.58 -22.39
CA ASN A 127 0.58 2.05 -21.25
C ASN A 127 0.44 3.00 -20.05
N TRP A 128 0.70 2.50 -18.83
CA TRP A 128 0.51 3.29 -17.61
C TRP A 128 1.46 4.49 -17.49
N LYS A 129 2.66 4.44 -18.07
CA LYS A 129 3.59 5.58 -18.11
C LYS A 129 2.96 6.76 -18.88
N ARG A 130 2.35 6.47 -20.02
CA ARG A 130 1.74 7.48 -20.90
C ARG A 130 0.35 7.93 -20.44
N LEU A 131 -0.45 7.02 -19.87
CA LEU A 131 -1.70 7.41 -19.20
C LEU A 131 -1.41 8.28 -17.97
N GLY A 132 -0.40 7.91 -17.18
CA GLY A 132 0.00 8.65 -15.99
C GLY A 132 0.72 9.97 -16.26
N SER A 133 1.24 10.18 -17.48
CA SER A 133 1.81 11.46 -17.92
C SER A 133 0.79 12.41 -18.57
N PHE A 134 -0.47 11.98 -18.69
CA PHE A 134 -1.53 12.85 -19.19
C PHE A 134 -1.71 14.05 -18.26
N SER A 135 -1.88 15.26 -18.80
CA SER A 135 -2.33 16.42 -18.02
C SER A 135 -3.16 17.35 -18.90
N MET A 136 -4.01 18.17 -18.27
CA MET A 136 -4.77 19.17 -19.02
C MET A 136 -3.87 20.29 -19.56
N GLU A 137 -2.76 20.58 -18.90
CA GLU A 137 -1.75 21.56 -19.32
C GLU A 137 -1.05 21.12 -20.60
N THR A 138 -0.58 19.85 -20.66
CA THR A 138 0.07 19.32 -21.87
C THR A 138 -0.90 19.26 -23.06
N LEU A 139 -2.18 19.00 -22.79
CA LEU A 139 -3.22 19.04 -23.81
C LEU A 139 -3.46 20.47 -24.32
N GLN A 140 -3.54 21.45 -23.42
CA GLN A 140 -3.65 22.88 -23.75
C GLN A 140 -2.46 23.34 -24.61
N ASP A 141 -1.22 23.06 -24.18
CA ASP A 141 -0.01 23.44 -24.91
C ASP A 141 0.01 22.90 -26.35
N SER A 142 -0.50 21.69 -26.55
CA SER A 142 -0.61 21.09 -27.88
C SER A 142 -1.61 21.87 -28.75
N PHE A 143 -2.77 22.27 -28.21
CA PHE A 143 -3.76 23.04 -28.96
C PHE A 143 -3.32 24.48 -29.24
N GLU A 144 -2.69 25.15 -28.28
CA GLU A 144 -2.14 26.50 -28.48
C GLU A 144 -1.09 26.53 -29.59
N ARG A 145 -0.23 25.50 -29.64
CA ARG A 145 0.85 25.40 -30.62
C ARG A 145 0.36 25.00 -32.01
N ASN A 146 -0.54 24.01 -32.08
CA ASN A 146 -0.89 23.34 -33.34
C ASN A 146 -2.24 23.81 -33.93
N ALA A 147 -3.09 24.47 -33.14
CA ALA A 147 -4.39 24.99 -33.55
C ALA A 147 -4.71 26.38 -32.93
N PRO A 148 -3.84 27.39 -33.11
CA PRO A 148 -3.98 28.69 -32.45
C PRO A 148 -5.26 29.46 -32.79
N VAL A 149 -5.75 29.39 -34.03
CA VAL A 149 -6.99 30.07 -34.44
C VAL A 149 -8.20 29.44 -33.76
N SER A 150 -8.24 28.11 -33.73
CA SER A 150 -9.28 27.35 -33.04
C SER A 150 -9.22 27.63 -31.54
N TRP A 151 -8.05 27.55 -30.92
CA TRP A 151 -7.85 27.85 -29.50
C TRP A 151 -8.36 29.25 -29.14
N PHE A 152 -7.97 30.27 -29.90
CA PHE A 152 -8.44 31.63 -29.70
C PHE A 152 -9.97 31.73 -29.81
N SER A 153 -10.56 31.08 -30.82
CA SER A 153 -12.00 31.12 -31.06
C SER A 153 -12.81 30.47 -29.92
N PHE A 154 -12.37 29.30 -29.44
CA PHE A 154 -13.03 28.63 -28.31
C PHE A 154 -12.79 29.36 -26.99
N SER A 155 -11.61 29.95 -26.78
CA SER A 155 -11.32 30.77 -25.60
C SER A 155 -12.14 32.06 -25.58
N ALA A 156 -12.40 32.65 -26.74
CA ALA A 156 -13.28 33.82 -26.85
C ALA A 156 -14.75 33.49 -26.50
N TYR A 157 -15.19 32.25 -26.71
CA TYR A 157 -16.53 31.80 -26.33
C TYR A 157 -16.71 31.68 -24.81
N THR A 158 -15.66 31.37 -24.07
CA THR A 158 -15.73 31.07 -22.64
C THR A 158 -15.59 32.27 -21.71
N ASP A 159 -15.30 33.48 -22.24
CA ASP A 159 -15.15 34.77 -21.54
C ASP A 159 -14.35 34.71 -20.20
N PRO A 160 -13.07 35.11 -20.17
CA PRO A 160 -12.24 35.04 -18.97
C PRO A 160 -12.75 35.88 -17.78
N ASP A 161 -13.65 36.84 -18.00
CA ASP A 161 -14.16 37.73 -16.94
C ASP A 161 -15.31 37.12 -16.11
N HIS A 162 -15.91 35.99 -16.54
CA HIS A 162 -17.13 35.42 -15.93
C HIS A 162 -16.94 34.00 -15.36
N GLY A 163 -16.25 33.89 -14.21
CA GLY A 163 -16.44 32.76 -13.29
C GLY A 163 -15.18 32.28 -12.57
N LYS A 164 -15.19 32.29 -11.23
CA LYS A 164 -14.06 31.83 -10.38
C LYS A 164 -13.97 30.30 -10.21
N LEU A 165 -15.00 29.54 -10.56
CA LEU A 165 -15.14 28.11 -10.24
C LEU A 165 -14.70 27.16 -11.37
N LEU A 166 -14.88 27.54 -12.63
CA LEU A 166 -14.49 26.74 -13.80
C LEU A 166 -13.24 27.36 -14.42
N LYS A 167 -12.16 26.59 -14.59
CA LYS A 167 -10.99 27.03 -15.35
C LYS A 167 -11.31 26.98 -16.85
N PRO A 168 -11.49 28.11 -17.54
CA PRO A 168 -11.99 28.13 -18.92
C PRO A 168 -11.09 27.33 -19.88
N ASN A 169 -9.77 27.44 -19.71
CA ASN A 169 -8.78 26.76 -20.56
C ASN A 169 -8.87 25.23 -20.49
N THR A 170 -9.09 24.67 -19.30
CA THR A 170 -9.26 23.22 -19.11
C THR A 170 -10.50 22.71 -19.84
N ALA A 171 -11.60 23.46 -19.78
CA ALA A 171 -12.82 23.11 -20.50
C ALA A 171 -12.63 23.19 -22.02
N VAL A 172 -11.96 24.25 -22.51
CA VAL A 172 -11.64 24.42 -23.93
C VAL A 172 -10.77 23.27 -24.44
N ALA A 173 -9.69 22.93 -23.74
CA ALA A 173 -8.80 21.83 -24.13
C ALA A 173 -9.55 20.49 -24.21
N ALA A 174 -10.40 20.19 -23.23
CA ALA A 174 -11.25 19.00 -23.25
C ALA A 174 -12.20 18.98 -24.46
N ARG A 175 -12.93 20.07 -24.72
CA ARG A 175 -13.86 20.16 -25.86
C ARG A 175 -13.13 20.05 -27.19
N MET A 176 -11.97 20.68 -27.34
CA MET A 176 -11.17 20.57 -28.55
C MET A 176 -10.68 19.13 -28.78
N ALA A 177 -10.29 18.42 -27.72
CA ALA A 177 -9.93 17.00 -27.82
C ALA A 177 -11.10 16.11 -28.24
N GLU A 178 -12.30 16.33 -27.69
CA GLU A 178 -13.54 15.65 -28.11
C GLU A 178 -13.83 15.87 -29.60
N LEU A 179 -13.75 17.13 -30.06
CA LEU A 179 -13.98 17.47 -31.46
C LEU A 179 -12.91 16.86 -32.38
N THR A 180 -11.64 16.86 -31.98
CA THR A 180 -10.57 16.23 -32.75
C THR A 180 -10.75 14.71 -32.83
N PHE A 181 -11.18 14.05 -31.75
CA PHE A 181 -11.52 12.63 -31.75
C PHE A 181 -12.71 12.31 -32.69
N CYS A 182 -13.74 13.18 -32.72
CA CYS A 182 -14.86 13.06 -33.68
C CYS A 182 -14.40 13.18 -35.14
N ARG A 183 -13.34 13.95 -35.43
CA ARG A 183 -12.76 14.04 -36.78
C ARG A 183 -11.96 12.80 -37.15
N ASN A 184 -11.23 12.22 -36.20
CA ASN A 184 -10.45 11.00 -36.37
C ASN A 184 -10.40 10.23 -35.05
N ASN A 185 -11.04 9.06 -35.02
CA ASN A 185 -11.07 8.20 -33.84
C ASN A 185 -9.70 7.64 -33.41
N ARG A 186 -8.63 7.90 -34.17
CA ARG A 186 -7.25 7.59 -33.76
C ARG A 186 -6.64 8.68 -32.88
N ALA A 187 -7.16 9.91 -32.92
CA ALA A 187 -6.78 10.99 -32.02
C ALA A 187 -7.53 10.86 -30.68
N ASN A 188 -7.34 9.73 -30.01
CA ASN A 188 -8.15 9.26 -28.90
C ASN A 188 -7.49 9.37 -27.53
N PHE A 189 -6.34 10.05 -27.40
CA PHE A 189 -5.58 10.08 -26.14
C PHE A 189 -6.43 10.51 -24.94
N TYR A 190 -7.07 11.69 -25.02
CA TYR A 190 -7.98 12.17 -23.98
C TYR A 190 -9.18 11.23 -23.74
N ALA A 191 -9.82 10.79 -24.83
CA ALA A 191 -11.00 9.91 -24.77
C ALA A 191 -10.68 8.54 -24.13
N LEU A 192 -9.47 8.02 -24.35
CA LEU A 192 -9.02 6.76 -23.76
C LEU A 192 -8.66 6.93 -22.28
N VAL A 193 -7.94 7.99 -21.91
CA VAL A 193 -7.66 8.30 -20.50
C VAL A 193 -8.97 8.42 -19.71
N ARG A 194 -9.94 9.18 -20.24
CA ARG A 194 -11.27 9.30 -19.64
C ARG A 194 -12.01 7.98 -19.60
N GLY A 195 -11.91 7.15 -20.64
CA GLY A 195 -12.51 5.82 -20.67
C GLY A 195 -11.96 4.88 -19.59
N VAL A 196 -10.65 4.86 -19.39
CA VAL A 196 -10.01 4.05 -18.34
C VAL A 196 -10.38 4.58 -16.95
N TRP A 197 -10.45 5.89 -16.77
CA TRP A 197 -10.91 6.49 -15.51
C TRP A 197 -12.37 6.15 -15.18
N LEU A 198 -13.27 6.25 -16.17
CA LEU A 198 -14.67 5.82 -16.01
C LEU A 198 -14.75 4.34 -15.63
N TYR A 199 -13.90 3.50 -16.22
CA TYR A 199 -13.84 2.08 -15.91
C TYR A 199 -13.37 1.83 -14.47
N ALA A 200 -12.29 2.48 -14.05
CA ALA A 200 -11.78 2.46 -12.68
C ALA A 200 -12.80 2.99 -11.65
N SER A 201 -13.68 3.90 -12.08
CA SER A 201 -14.78 4.46 -11.28
C SER A 201 -16.06 3.62 -11.33
N LYS A 202 -16.00 2.40 -11.91
CA LYS A 202 -17.13 1.49 -12.08
C LYS A 202 -18.32 2.09 -12.83
N ALA A 203 -18.07 3.00 -13.76
CA ALA A 203 -19.12 3.54 -14.60
C ALA A 203 -19.83 2.39 -15.36
N HIS A 204 -21.15 2.41 -15.35
CA HIS A 204 -21.95 1.38 -16.03
C HIS A 204 -21.68 1.39 -17.54
N GLN A 205 -21.71 0.22 -18.19
CA GLN A 205 -21.42 0.07 -19.62
C GLN A 205 -22.27 0.98 -20.53
N SER A 206 -23.50 1.32 -20.11
CA SER A 206 -24.37 2.24 -20.85
C SER A 206 -23.76 3.64 -21.02
N ILE A 207 -22.98 4.12 -20.05
CA ILE A 207 -22.30 5.42 -20.09
C ILE A 207 -21.34 5.42 -21.28
N PHE A 208 -20.50 4.38 -21.42
CA PHE A 208 -19.59 4.25 -22.56
C PHE A 208 -20.30 4.20 -23.92
N ARG A 209 -21.48 3.57 -23.99
CA ARG A 209 -22.26 3.49 -25.24
C ARG A 209 -22.73 4.88 -25.71
N VAL A 210 -23.12 5.75 -24.78
CA VAL A 210 -23.55 7.12 -25.08
C VAL A 210 -22.33 8.01 -25.33
N GLU A 211 -21.39 8.04 -24.39
CA GLU A 211 -20.22 8.93 -24.39
C GLU A 211 -19.30 8.69 -25.59
N SER A 212 -19.18 7.44 -26.05
CA SER A 212 -18.40 7.13 -27.26
C SER A 212 -19.02 7.65 -28.55
N ARG A 213 -20.34 7.84 -28.59
CA ARG A 213 -21.04 8.51 -29.71
C ARG A 213 -20.98 10.02 -29.62
N LEU A 214 -20.84 10.56 -28.40
CA LEU A 214 -20.62 12.00 -28.17
C LEU A 214 -19.16 12.42 -28.33
N GLY A 215 -18.24 11.48 -28.52
CA GLY A 215 -16.80 11.75 -28.65
C GLY A 215 -16.09 12.04 -27.32
N GLN A 216 -16.78 11.83 -26.20
CA GLN A 216 -16.30 12.15 -24.84
C GLN A 216 -15.50 11.01 -24.22
N SER A 217 -15.66 9.78 -24.73
CA SER A 217 -14.92 8.60 -24.29
C SER A 217 -14.71 7.66 -25.46
N VAL A 218 -13.88 6.64 -25.29
CA VAL A 218 -13.83 5.50 -26.22
C VAL A 218 -14.93 4.49 -25.88
N ALA A 219 -15.17 3.52 -26.78
CA ALA A 219 -16.10 2.42 -26.50
C ALA A 219 -15.57 1.55 -25.35
N TYR A 220 -16.47 0.90 -24.60
CA TYR A 220 -16.12 0.01 -23.49
C TYR A 220 -15.13 -1.10 -23.93
N GLU A 221 -15.34 -1.68 -25.11
CA GLU A 221 -14.44 -2.70 -25.65
C GLU A 221 -13.05 -2.15 -26.02
N SER A 222 -12.95 -0.87 -26.39
CA SER A 222 -11.66 -0.22 -26.61
C SER A 222 -10.88 -0.05 -25.31
N VAL A 223 -11.58 0.23 -24.19
CA VAL A 223 -10.96 0.26 -22.86
C VAL A 223 -10.45 -1.13 -22.49
N ARG A 224 -11.29 -2.17 -22.62
CA ARG A 224 -10.90 -3.56 -22.33
C ARG A 224 -9.70 -4.02 -23.17
N GLN A 225 -9.69 -3.69 -24.45
CA GLN A 225 -8.56 -4.02 -25.33
C GLN A 225 -7.28 -3.26 -24.95
N ALA A 226 -7.40 -2.02 -24.48
CA ALA A 226 -6.27 -1.25 -23.97
C ALA A 226 -5.71 -1.89 -22.69
N LEU A 227 -6.58 -2.20 -21.72
CA LEU A 227 -6.20 -2.88 -20.48
C LEU A 227 -5.51 -4.22 -20.79
N ARG A 228 -6.10 -5.06 -21.64
CA ARG A 228 -5.46 -6.33 -22.06
C ARG A 228 -4.06 -6.11 -22.65
N SER A 229 -3.91 -5.16 -23.57
CA SER A 229 -2.60 -4.85 -24.17
C SER A 229 -1.60 -4.32 -23.14
N MET A 230 -2.05 -3.56 -22.14
CA MET A 230 -1.21 -3.05 -21.07
C MET A 230 -0.80 -4.15 -20.10
N ALA A 231 -1.69 -5.09 -19.78
CA ALA A 231 -1.38 -6.26 -18.97
C ALA A 231 -0.36 -7.18 -19.66
N GLU A 232 -0.54 -7.44 -20.96
CA GLU A 232 0.43 -8.17 -21.78
C GLU A 232 1.80 -7.48 -21.81
N GLY A 233 1.83 -6.15 -21.98
CA GLY A 233 3.05 -5.34 -21.94
C GLY A 233 3.75 -5.42 -20.59
N ALA A 234 3.03 -5.18 -19.49
CA ALA A 234 3.58 -5.23 -18.14
C ALA A 234 4.13 -6.63 -17.77
N ARG A 235 3.44 -7.71 -18.19
CA ARG A 235 3.92 -9.09 -18.01
C ARG A 235 5.18 -9.34 -18.85
N GLY A 236 5.21 -8.86 -20.09
CA GLY A 236 6.37 -8.94 -20.97
C GLY A 236 7.57 -8.19 -20.40
N GLU A 237 7.36 -6.99 -19.85
CA GLU A 237 8.38 -6.20 -19.17
C GLU A 237 8.93 -6.94 -17.94
N LEU A 238 8.06 -7.41 -17.05
CA LEU A 238 8.47 -8.16 -15.86
C LEU A 238 9.29 -9.41 -16.23
N ARG A 239 8.81 -10.21 -17.19
CA ARG A 239 9.54 -11.39 -17.69
C ARG A 239 10.89 -11.01 -18.28
N ARG A 240 10.96 -9.94 -19.07
CA ARG A 240 12.21 -9.46 -19.66
C ARG A 240 13.21 -9.06 -18.58
N ILE A 241 12.77 -8.32 -17.56
CA ILE A 241 13.63 -7.93 -16.44
C ILE A 241 14.18 -9.17 -15.72
N VAL A 242 13.30 -10.09 -15.35
CA VAL A 242 13.67 -11.32 -14.61
C VAL A 242 14.66 -12.19 -15.38
N ILE A 243 14.54 -12.28 -16.71
CA ILE A 243 15.39 -13.13 -17.56
C ILE A 243 16.71 -12.43 -17.92
N GLU A 244 16.67 -11.15 -18.30
CA GLU A 244 17.83 -10.44 -18.88
C GLU A 244 18.64 -9.66 -17.85
N ASP A 245 18.03 -9.24 -16.73
CA ASP A 245 18.70 -8.38 -15.75
C ASP A 245 19.33 -9.24 -14.64
N ASP A 246 20.61 -9.00 -14.36
CA ASP A 246 21.30 -9.65 -13.24
C ASP A 246 21.03 -8.96 -11.91
N TRP A 247 20.65 -7.69 -11.91
CA TRP A 247 20.59 -6.80 -10.74
C TRP A 247 19.19 -6.52 -10.24
N ARG A 248 18.17 -6.80 -11.06
CA ARG A 248 16.76 -6.65 -10.68
C ARG A 248 16.14 -8.01 -10.43
N TRP A 249 15.56 -8.18 -9.25
CA TRP A 249 14.92 -9.42 -8.82
C TRP A 249 13.65 -9.13 -8.04
N PHE A 250 12.78 -10.12 -7.87
CA PHE A 250 11.45 -9.93 -7.33
C PHE A 250 11.07 -11.03 -6.35
N ASP A 251 10.38 -10.63 -5.30
CA ASP A 251 9.65 -11.52 -4.40
C ASP A 251 8.18 -11.56 -4.79
N ILE A 252 7.45 -12.59 -4.34
CA ILE A 252 6.00 -12.64 -4.48
C ILE A 252 5.36 -12.62 -3.09
N VAL A 253 4.44 -11.67 -2.89
CA VAL A 253 3.41 -11.75 -1.86
C VAL A 253 2.12 -12.21 -2.50
N SER A 254 1.44 -13.17 -1.87
CA SER A 254 0.22 -13.76 -2.39
C SER A 254 -0.75 -14.09 -1.27
N ASP A 255 -2.02 -14.10 -1.62
CA ASP A 255 -3.11 -14.38 -0.69
C ASP A 255 -4.34 -14.91 -1.47
N ASN A 256 -5.23 -15.57 -0.74
CA ASN A 256 -6.50 -16.04 -1.26
C ASN A 256 -7.42 -14.86 -1.58
N VAL A 257 -8.19 -15.03 -2.66
CA VAL A 257 -9.30 -14.14 -3.02
C VAL A 257 -10.57 -14.94 -3.13
N GLN A 258 -11.70 -14.37 -2.71
CA GLN A 258 -12.96 -15.08 -2.76
C GLN A 258 -14.13 -14.16 -3.09
N THR A 259 -15.05 -14.64 -3.91
CA THR A 259 -16.28 -13.91 -4.21
C THR A 259 -17.50 -14.81 -4.11
N TYR A 260 -18.55 -14.29 -3.47
CA TYR A 260 -19.80 -15.04 -3.32
C TYR A 260 -20.67 -14.88 -4.56
N SER A 261 -20.81 -15.96 -5.33
CA SER A 261 -21.74 -16.01 -6.45
C SER A 261 -23.14 -16.35 -5.93
N LYS A 262 -23.97 -15.31 -5.75
CA LYS A 262 -25.38 -15.47 -5.39
C LYS A 262 -26.22 -15.76 -6.64
N GLU A 263 -26.81 -16.94 -6.70
CA GLU A 263 -27.73 -17.32 -7.76
C GLU A 263 -29.06 -16.59 -7.58
N ARG A 264 -29.39 -15.69 -8.50
CA ARG A 264 -30.63 -14.90 -8.45
C ARG A 264 -31.86 -15.65 -8.97
N ASP A 265 -31.65 -16.70 -9.77
CA ASP A 265 -32.70 -17.55 -10.32
C ASP A 265 -32.57 -18.94 -9.69
N HIS A 266 -33.35 -19.19 -8.63
CA HIS A 266 -33.33 -20.45 -7.89
C HIS A 266 -33.89 -21.58 -8.76
N ARG A 267 -33.00 -22.46 -9.24
CA ARG A 267 -33.34 -23.66 -10.01
C ARG A 267 -32.63 -24.89 -9.42
N ILE A 268 -33.18 -26.07 -9.67
CA ILE A 268 -32.53 -27.34 -9.30
C ILE A 268 -31.13 -27.38 -9.93
N GLY A 269 -30.09 -27.54 -9.10
CA GLY A 269 -28.69 -27.55 -9.52
C GLY A 269 -27.98 -26.19 -9.54
N ARG A 270 -28.68 -25.08 -9.27
CA ARG A 270 -28.07 -23.76 -9.07
C ARG A 270 -28.07 -23.44 -7.58
N GLN A 271 -26.89 -23.50 -7.00
CA GLN A 271 -26.66 -23.14 -5.61
C GLN A 271 -25.68 -21.97 -5.56
N ASN A 272 -25.81 -21.16 -4.52
CA ASN A 272 -24.79 -20.16 -4.26
C ASN A 272 -23.45 -20.88 -4.06
N LYS A 273 -22.41 -20.36 -4.69
CA LYS A 273 -21.06 -20.90 -4.57
C LYS A 273 -20.10 -19.80 -4.17
N MET A 274 -19.17 -20.14 -3.28
CA MET A 274 -17.98 -19.33 -3.03
C MET A 274 -16.97 -19.66 -4.12
N ILE A 275 -16.68 -18.68 -4.97
CA ILE A 275 -15.63 -18.76 -5.97
C ILE A 275 -14.34 -18.39 -5.25
N LYS A 276 -13.34 -19.26 -5.30
CA LYS A 276 -12.02 -19.06 -4.70
C LYS A 276 -10.99 -18.87 -5.78
N GLY A 277 -9.95 -18.12 -5.47
CA GLY A 277 -8.79 -17.97 -6.31
C GLY A 277 -7.60 -17.48 -5.51
N PHE A 278 -6.53 -17.21 -6.23
CA PHE A 278 -5.25 -16.83 -5.67
C PHE A 278 -4.73 -15.60 -6.41
N ALA A 279 -4.39 -14.57 -5.64
CA ALA A 279 -3.87 -13.31 -6.15
C ALA A 279 -2.43 -13.12 -5.65
N GLY A 280 -1.62 -12.43 -6.44
CA GLY A 280 -0.25 -12.15 -6.06
C GLY A 280 0.27 -10.84 -6.64
N THR A 281 1.28 -10.30 -5.99
CA THR A 281 2.02 -9.12 -6.42
C THR A 281 3.50 -9.42 -6.38
N ALA A 282 4.18 -9.22 -7.50
CA ALA A 282 5.64 -9.25 -7.55
C ALA A 282 6.18 -7.91 -7.00
N VAL A 283 7.05 -7.97 -6.00
CA VAL A 283 7.65 -6.82 -5.33
C VAL A 283 9.13 -6.77 -5.69
N GLU A 284 9.60 -5.65 -6.25
CA GLU A 284 11.00 -5.51 -6.65
C GLU A 284 11.90 -5.46 -5.41
N LEU A 285 12.92 -6.32 -5.38
CA LEU A 285 13.95 -6.30 -4.34
C LEU A 285 14.83 -5.06 -4.51
N MET A 286 14.98 -4.30 -3.44
CA MET A 286 15.80 -3.10 -3.38
C MET A 286 16.88 -3.24 -2.32
N ASP A 287 17.99 -2.50 -2.49
CA ASP A 287 19.08 -2.41 -1.51
C ASP A 287 19.64 -3.78 -1.09
N PHE A 288 19.85 -4.70 -2.04
CA PHE A 288 20.39 -6.03 -1.77
C PHE A 288 21.67 -6.31 -2.56
N LYS A 289 22.50 -7.21 -2.04
CA LYS A 289 23.72 -7.71 -2.69
C LYS A 289 23.37 -8.98 -3.49
N PRO A 290 23.88 -9.19 -4.71
CA PRO A 290 23.58 -10.41 -5.49
C PRO A 290 23.87 -11.72 -4.74
N GLU A 291 24.87 -11.74 -3.85
CA GLU A 291 25.20 -12.89 -2.99
C GLU A 291 24.05 -13.30 -2.07
N ALA A 292 23.12 -12.39 -1.74
CA ALA A 292 21.95 -12.68 -0.93
C ALA A 292 21.03 -13.73 -1.57
N LEU A 293 21.06 -13.84 -2.90
CA LEU A 293 20.26 -14.80 -3.65
C LEU A 293 20.99 -16.12 -3.91
N ASP A 294 22.22 -16.33 -3.43
CA ASP A 294 22.96 -17.57 -3.70
C ASP A 294 22.31 -18.78 -3.02
N LEU A 295 21.72 -19.65 -3.84
CA LEU A 295 21.11 -20.91 -3.38
C LEU A 295 22.12 -21.84 -2.72
N SER A 296 23.38 -21.88 -3.17
CA SER A 296 24.40 -22.77 -2.60
C SER A 296 24.71 -22.41 -1.16
N ALA A 297 24.92 -21.12 -0.90
CA ALA A 297 25.23 -20.61 0.44
C ALA A 297 24.10 -20.90 1.42
N PHE A 298 22.85 -20.74 0.99
CA PHE A 298 21.67 -21.09 1.80
C PHE A 298 21.60 -22.60 2.10
N LEU A 299 21.79 -23.46 1.09
CA LEU A 299 21.77 -24.91 1.27
C LEU A 299 22.92 -25.40 2.15
N GLU A 300 24.09 -24.75 2.07
CA GLU A 300 25.23 -25.05 2.95
C GLU A 300 24.89 -24.76 4.41
N GLN A 301 24.30 -23.60 4.72
CA GLN A 301 23.84 -23.28 6.09
C GLN A 301 22.79 -24.29 6.59
N GLN A 302 21.80 -24.59 5.75
CA GLN A 302 20.78 -25.60 6.07
C GLN A 302 21.38 -26.99 6.37
N SER A 303 22.49 -27.35 5.70
CA SER A 303 23.14 -28.65 5.89
C SER A 303 23.87 -28.80 7.23
N GLN A 304 24.18 -27.69 7.92
CA GLN A 304 24.84 -27.73 9.23
C GLN A 304 23.90 -28.22 10.34
N LEU A 305 22.57 -28.09 10.13
CA LEU A 305 21.55 -28.53 11.09
C LEU A 305 21.65 -27.87 12.47
N ASP A 306 22.24 -26.67 12.55
CA ASP A 306 22.44 -25.94 13.80
C ASP A 306 21.14 -25.59 14.53
N ARG A 307 20.00 -25.60 13.83
CA ARG A 307 18.68 -25.49 14.46
C ARG A 307 18.38 -26.59 15.49
N LYS A 308 19.14 -27.70 15.49
CA LYS A 308 19.10 -28.73 16.55
C LYS A 308 19.52 -28.15 17.92
N ASN A 309 20.25 -27.04 17.93
CA ASN A 309 20.69 -26.33 19.13
C ASN A 309 19.64 -25.33 19.65
N LEU A 310 18.45 -25.25 19.04
CA LEU A 310 17.37 -24.40 19.51
C LEU A 310 17.01 -24.74 20.96
N SER A 311 17.04 -23.73 21.83
CA SER A 311 16.63 -23.83 23.23
C SER A 311 15.89 -22.58 23.63
N VAL A 312 15.16 -22.66 24.75
CA VAL A 312 14.48 -21.49 25.34
C VAL A 312 15.49 -20.40 25.67
N ASP A 313 16.61 -20.80 26.30
CA ASP A 313 17.63 -19.86 26.74
C ASP A 313 18.32 -19.18 25.53
N ALA A 314 18.51 -19.90 24.41
CA ALA A 314 19.03 -19.30 23.19
C ALA A 314 18.13 -18.18 22.62
N ILE A 315 16.79 -18.33 22.71
CA ILE A 315 15.86 -17.28 22.29
C ILE A 315 15.90 -16.10 23.27
N LEU A 316 15.95 -16.38 24.57
CA LEU A 316 16.00 -15.35 25.62
C LEU A 316 17.29 -14.52 25.56
N ASP A 317 18.43 -15.17 25.33
CA ASP A 317 19.75 -14.54 25.21
C ASP A 317 19.83 -13.60 23.98
N ASP A 318 19.04 -13.89 22.95
CA ASP A 318 18.94 -13.08 21.73
C ASP A 318 17.94 -11.93 21.82
N ILE A 319 17.12 -11.84 22.87
CA ILE A 319 16.22 -10.72 23.09
C ILE A 319 17.00 -9.54 23.67
N ASP A 320 16.97 -8.40 22.99
CA ASP A 320 17.62 -7.18 23.47
C ASP A 320 16.71 -6.44 24.48
N PHE A 321 16.67 -6.94 25.72
CA PHE A 321 15.91 -6.32 26.81
C PHE A 321 16.32 -4.86 27.11
N PRO A 322 17.61 -4.46 27.05
CA PRO A 322 18.00 -3.05 27.16
C PRO A 322 17.34 -2.17 26.08
N HIS A 323 17.30 -2.63 24.84
CA HIS A 323 16.60 -1.94 23.76
C HIS A 323 15.09 -1.85 24.01
N LEU A 324 14.43 -2.95 24.40
CA LEU A 324 13.00 -2.96 24.74
C LEU A 324 12.66 -2.03 25.91
N THR A 325 13.58 -1.88 26.86
CA THR A 325 13.45 -0.90 27.95
C THR A 325 13.51 0.53 27.41
N ASN A 326 14.42 0.83 26.48
CA ASN A 326 14.47 2.14 25.81
C ASN A 326 13.23 2.42 24.97
N VAL A 327 12.67 1.40 24.31
CA VAL A 327 11.37 1.49 23.61
C VAL A 327 10.27 1.93 24.56
N ALA A 328 10.12 1.26 25.71
CA ALA A 328 9.13 1.63 26.72
C ALA A 328 9.35 3.07 27.18
N ILE A 329 10.58 3.46 27.53
CA ILE A 329 10.94 4.84 27.92
C ILE A 329 10.49 5.85 26.86
N GLY A 330 10.80 5.58 25.58
CA GLY A 330 10.41 6.42 24.46
C GLY A 330 8.90 6.62 24.38
N GLN A 331 8.12 5.54 24.52
CA GLN A 331 6.66 5.61 24.51
C GLN A 331 6.08 6.38 25.70
N PHE A 332 6.61 6.21 26.92
CA PHE A 332 6.17 6.98 28.10
C PHE A 332 6.43 8.48 27.93
N LEU A 333 7.60 8.86 27.40
CA LEU A 333 7.92 10.25 27.10
C LEU A 333 7.04 10.82 26.00
N GLN A 334 6.89 10.08 24.91
CA GLN A 334 6.17 10.52 23.74
C GLN A 334 4.67 10.71 24.06
N ALA A 335 4.06 9.84 24.87
CA ALA A 335 2.69 10.04 25.35
C ALA A 335 2.55 11.34 26.17
N LEU A 336 3.47 11.60 27.11
CA LEU A 336 3.46 12.83 27.92
C LEU A 336 3.63 14.09 27.05
N ILE A 337 4.61 14.10 26.14
CA ILE A 337 4.92 15.25 25.27
C ILE A 337 3.78 15.52 24.29
N THR A 338 3.11 14.48 23.81
CA THR A 338 1.95 14.62 22.93
C THR A 338 0.75 15.19 23.69
N PHE A 339 0.53 14.75 24.93
CA PHE A 339 -0.60 15.17 25.76
C PHE A 339 -0.45 16.59 26.31
N VAL A 340 0.76 17.00 26.69
CA VAL A 340 1.03 18.31 27.33
C VAL A 340 1.59 19.31 26.31
N PRO A 341 0.82 20.33 25.89
CA PRO A 341 1.22 21.22 24.79
C PRO A 341 2.55 21.96 25.00
N VAL A 342 2.84 22.39 26.24
CA VAL A 342 4.06 23.13 26.56
C VAL A 342 5.33 22.27 26.43
N LEU A 343 5.20 20.94 26.55
CA LEU A 343 6.32 20.01 26.39
C LEU A 343 6.63 19.72 24.92
N LYS A 344 5.78 20.13 23.96
CA LYS A 344 5.96 19.90 22.52
C LYS A 344 7.30 20.44 21.98
N LYS A 345 7.92 21.41 22.66
CA LYS A 345 9.28 21.89 22.36
C LYS A 345 10.34 20.78 22.39
N TYR A 346 10.09 19.69 23.12
CA TYR A 346 10.98 18.54 23.24
C TYR A 346 10.80 17.49 22.14
N GLN A 347 9.90 17.69 21.15
CA GLN A 347 9.67 16.71 20.10
C GLN A 347 10.97 16.31 19.37
N HIS A 348 11.84 17.28 19.05
CA HIS A 348 13.12 16.99 18.41
C HIS A 348 14.05 16.10 19.26
N HIS A 349 14.00 16.22 20.60
CA HIS A 349 14.78 15.35 21.48
C HIS A 349 14.26 13.91 21.47
N ILE A 350 12.94 13.73 21.28
CA ILE A 350 12.36 12.41 21.10
C ILE A 350 12.75 11.82 19.76
N ASP A 351 12.66 12.61 18.69
CA ASP A 351 13.08 12.17 17.36
C ASP A 351 14.57 11.73 17.39
N ASP A 352 15.44 12.50 18.06
CA ASP A 352 16.85 12.15 18.31
C ASP A 352 16.99 10.89 19.16
N PHE A 353 16.16 10.70 20.20
CA PHE A 353 16.18 9.50 21.02
C PHE A 353 15.81 8.25 20.20
N TYR A 354 14.78 8.32 19.35
CA TYR A 354 14.41 7.21 18.47
C TYR A 354 15.52 6.92 17.45
N GLU A 355 16.09 7.94 16.83
CA GLU A 355 17.15 7.82 15.83
C GLU A 355 18.44 7.18 16.36
N HIS A 356 18.84 7.50 17.60
CA HIS A 356 20.13 7.11 18.16
C HIS A 356 20.07 5.98 19.20
N ARG A 357 18.92 5.74 19.84
CA ARG A 357 18.79 4.74 20.93
C ARG A 357 17.83 3.59 20.61
N ILE A 358 16.87 3.80 19.70
CA ILE A 358 15.84 2.81 19.38
C ILE A 358 16.08 2.20 17.99
N ARG A 359 16.48 2.99 16.99
CA ARG A 359 16.68 2.47 15.63
C ARG A 359 17.58 1.23 15.59
N LYS A 360 17.16 0.19 14.86
CA LYS A 360 17.94 -1.03 14.62
C LYS A 360 18.30 -1.23 13.15
N HIS A 361 17.33 -1.63 12.32
CA HIS A 361 17.52 -1.86 10.89
C HIS A 361 16.44 -1.12 10.12
N GLN A 362 16.71 0.15 9.81
CA GLN A 362 15.75 1.02 9.15
C GLN A 362 15.98 1.06 7.64
N ILE A 363 14.94 0.70 6.90
CA ILE A 363 14.84 0.90 5.46
C ILE A 363 14.87 2.41 5.18
N ASN A 364 15.52 2.84 4.08
CA ASN A 364 15.52 4.25 3.67
C ASN A 364 14.08 4.85 3.71
N PRO A 365 13.81 5.86 4.57
CA PRO A 365 12.47 6.38 4.79
C PRO A 365 11.77 6.95 3.55
N THR A 366 12.55 7.34 2.54
CA THR A 366 12.08 7.96 1.29
C THR A 366 12.04 6.98 0.11
N ARG A 367 12.40 5.70 0.34
CA ARG A 367 12.39 4.69 -0.70
C ARG A 367 10.95 4.41 -1.14
N ARG A 368 10.72 4.48 -2.44
CA ARG A 368 9.48 4.02 -3.06
C ARG A 368 9.64 2.60 -3.56
N THR A 369 8.81 1.69 -3.08
CA THR A 369 8.80 0.31 -3.55
C THR A 369 8.11 0.20 -4.90
N ASN A 370 8.73 -0.51 -5.84
CA ASN A 370 8.13 -0.85 -7.13
C ASN A 370 7.42 -2.20 -7.03
N ILE A 371 6.22 -2.26 -7.60
CA ILE A 371 5.36 -3.45 -7.56
C ILE A 371 4.76 -3.75 -8.93
N PHE A 372 4.51 -5.03 -9.17
CA PHE A 372 3.86 -5.56 -10.37
C PHE A 372 2.74 -6.51 -9.93
N PRO A 373 1.48 -6.05 -9.84
CA PRO A 373 0.35 -6.95 -9.62
C PRO A 373 0.29 -8.03 -10.71
N LEU A 374 0.14 -9.28 -10.29
CA LEU A 374 0.11 -10.44 -11.18
C LEU A 374 -1.32 -10.80 -11.56
N ALA A 375 -1.47 -11.57 -12.63
CA ALA A 375 -2.77 -12.11 -13.04
C ALA A 375 -3.23 -13.18 -12.05
N THR A 376 -4.46 -13.07 -11.53
CA THR A 376 -5.06 -14.04 -10.60
C THR A 376 -5.20 -15.44 -11.20
N ASN A 377 -5.22 -16.50 -10.40
CA ASN A 377 -5.59 -17.85 -10.86
C ASN A 377 -6.65 -18.47 -9.94
N SER A 378 -7.23 -19.59 -10.36
CA SER A 378 -8.29 -20.31 -9.60
C SER A 378 -7.73 -21.43 -8.73
N ALA A 379 -6.44 -21.39 -8.40
CA ALA A 379 -5.84 -22.43 -7.59
C ALA A 379 -6.33 -22.36 -6.14
N ASP A 380 -6.58 -23.53 -5.54
CA ASP A 380 -6.97 -23.61 -4.13
C ASP A 380 -5.72 -23.70 -3.24
N GLU A 381 -5.34 -22.56 -2.67
CA GLU A 381 -4.20 -22.44 -1.75
C GLU A 381 -4.32 -23.36 -0.53
N MET A 382 -5.54 -23.80 -0.17
CA MET A 382 -5.76 -24.72 0.94
C MET A 382 -5.25 -26.15 0.67
N THR A 383 -4.81 -26.44 -0.56
CA THR A 383 -4.23 -27.73 -0.94
C THR A 383 -2.78 -27.54 -1.41
N ALA A 384 -1.90 -28.48 -1.07
CA ALA A 384 -0.50 -28.42 -1.51
C ALA A 384 -0.36 -28.44 -3.04
N GLN A 385 -1.25 -29.16 -3.73
CA GLN A 385 -1.28 -29.19 -5.18
C GLN A 385 -1.77 -27.85 -5.78
N GLY A 386 -2.86 -27.29 -5.25
CA GLY A 386 -3.35 -25.98 -5.68
C GLY A 386 -2.32 -24.89 -5.43
N LEU A 387 -1.70 -24.83 -4.25
CA LEU A 387 -0.61 -23.89 -3.99
C LEU A 387 0.54 -24.06 -5.00
N LYS A 388 0.96 -25.31 -5.29
CA LYS A 388 1.99 -25.58 -6.31
C LYS A 388 1.59 -25.01 -7.67
N GLU A 389 0.38 -25.29 -8.13
CA GLU A 389 -0.13 -24.82 -9.41
C GLU A 389 -0.21 -23.28 -9.47
N GLY A 390 -0.70 -22.64 -8.41
CA GLY A 390 -0.82 -21.18 -8.32
C GLY A 390 0.53 -20.46 -8.30
N ILE A 391 1.48 -20.94 -7.49
CA ILE A 391 2.84 -20.40 -7.43
C ILE A 391 3.58 -20.59 -8.76
N MET A 392 3.42 -21.75 -9.39
CA MET A 392 4.05 -22.01 -10.68
C MET A 392 3.40 -21.19 -11.80
N ASP A 393 2.10 -20.88 -11.75
CA ASP A 393 1.51 -19.91 -12.68
C ASP A 393 2.17 -18.53 -12.53
N PHE A 394 2.37 -18.03 -11.31
CA PHE A 394 3.07 -16.77 -11.08
C PHE A 394 4.53 -16.82 -11.57
N ALA A 395 5.31 -17.79 -11.09
CA ALA A 395 6.74 -17.87 -11.36
C ALA A 395 7.03 -18.25 -12.83
N LEU A 396 6.52 -19.39 -13.29
CA LEU A 396 6.82 -19.94 -14.62
C LEU A 396 6.00 -19.23 -15.70
N THR A 397 4.68 -19.23 -15.59
CA THR A 397 3.81 -18.75 -16.68
C THR A 397 3.89 -17.24 -16.84
N GLN A 398 3.91 -16.49 -15.75
CA GLN A 398 3.86 -15.03 -15.79
C GLN A 398 5.26 -14.38 -15.77
N MET A 399 6.15 -14.80 -14.86
CA MET A 399 7.49 -14.22 -14.75
C MET A 399 8.55 -14.89 -15.63
N GLY A 400 8.30 -16.11 -16.14
CA GLY A 400 9.28 -16.84 -16.96
C GLY A 400 10.43 -17.45 -16.16
N ILE A 401 10.21 -17.75 -14.88
CA ILE A 401 11.14 -18.50 -14.05
C ILE A 401 11.08 -19.98 -14.42
N THR A 402 12.19 -20.51 -14.91
CA THR A 402 12.46 -21.93 -15.18
C THR A 402 13.74 -22.32 -14.44
N GLU A 403 14.10 -23.60 -14.43
CA GLU A 403 15.39 -24.04 -13.86
C GLU A 403 16.60 -23.31 -14.48
N GLU A 404 16.53 -22.98 -15.78
CA GLU A 404 17.57 -22.22 -16.50
C GLU A 404 17.56 -20.73 -16.12
N THR A 405 16.40 -20.07 -16.15
CA THR A 405 16.33 -18.62 -15.92
C THR A 405 16.42 -18.23 -14.44
N LEU A 406 16.16 -19.17 -13.53
CA LEU A 406 16.39 -19.01 -12.10
C LEU A 406 17.88 -18.76 -11.79
N ARG A 407 18.81 -19.21 -12.65
CA ARG A 407 20.26 -18.93 -12.53
C ARG A 407 20.83 -19.27 -11.15
N HIS A 408 20.36 -20.36 -10.54
CA HIS A 408 20.76 -20.81 -9.20
C HIS A 408 20.50 -19.76 -8.09
N ARG A 409 19.45 -18.94 -8.25
CA ARG A 409 19.04 -17.91 -7.29
C ARG A 409 17.90 -18.38 -6.40
N LEU A 410 17.82 -17.79 -5.21
CA LEU A 410 16.69 -17.91 -4.29
C LEU A 410 15.54 -17.00 -4.73
N MET A 411 14.31 -17.37 -4.35
CA MET A 411 13.13 -16.54 -4.53
C MET A 411 12.25 -16.59 -3.29
N VAL A 412 11.84 -15.43 -2.78
CA VAL A 412 10.97 -15.36 -1.61
C VAL A 412 9.52 -15.41 -2.05
N PHE A 413 8.77 -16.31 -1.42
CA PHE A 413 7.31 -16.38 -1.48
C PHE A 413 6.76 -16.16 -0.08
N SER A 414 5.70 -15.36 0.00
CA SER A 414 5.18 -14.84 1.26
C SER A 414 3.67 -14.69 1.20
N GLY A 415 3.03 -14.69 2.35
CA GLY A 415 1.59 -14.57 2.51
C GLY A 415 1.22 -14.66 3.98
N ASP A 416 -0.07 -14.84 4.24
CA ASP A 416 -0.58 -15.00 5.60
C ASP A 416 -0.04 -16.28 6.26
N GLY A 417 -0.43 -16.52 7.52
CA GLY A 417 0.00 -17.70 8.26
C GLY A 417 -0.35 -19.04 7.58
N LYS A 418 -1.49 -19.12 6.87
CA LYS A 418 -1.91 -20.33 6.17
C LYS A 418 -1.09 -20.52 4.88
N THR A 419 -0.85 -19.46 4.11
CA THR A 419 0.03 -19.50 2.94
C THR A 419 1.43 -19.94 3.35
N PHE A 420 1.96 -19.38 4.44
CA PHE A 420 3.26 -19.73 4.98
C PHE A 420 3.35 -21.21 5.38
N ASP A 421 2.37 -21.74 6.10
CA ASP A 421 2.34 -23.16 6.47
C ASP A 421 2.25 -24.06 5.24
N MET A 422 1.40 -23.70 4.28
CA MET A 422 1.21 -24.49 3.07
C MET A 422 2.45 -24.46 2.17
N LEU A 423 3.18 -23.34 2.11
CA LEU A 423 4.49 -23.25 1.45
C LEU A 423 5.48 -24.23 2.07
N LEU A 424 5.61 -24.23 3.40
CA LEU A 424 6.49 -25.16 4.11
C LEU A 424 6.07 -26.61 3.89
N ARG A 425 4.77 -26.90 3.97
CA ARG A 425 4.23 -28.25 3.74
C ARG A 425 4.50 -28.73 2.31
N THR A 426 4.31 -27.88 1.32
CA THR A 426 4.52 -28.22 -0.10
C THR A 426 5.99 -28.47 -0.37
N ARG A 427 6.90 -27.64 0.16
CA ARG A 427 8.35 -27.91 0.12
C ARG A 427 8.69 -29.27 0.74
N ARG A 428 8.04 -29.62 1.85
CA ARG A 428 8.23 -30.93 2.49
C ARG A 428 7.80 -32.11 1.62
N LEU A 429 6.68 -31.97 0.91
CA LEU A 429 6.19 -33.02 0.02
C LEU A 429 7.05 -33.15 -1.24
N LEU A 430 7.63 -32.06 -1.73
CA LEU A 430 8.44 -32.03 -2.95
C LEU A 430 9.92 -32.36 -2.72
N SER A 431 10.40 -32.41 -1.47
CA SER A 431 11.81 -32.67 -1.18
C SER A 431 12.42 -33.96 -1.73
N PRO A 432 11.66 -35.06 -1.99
CA PRO A 432 12.23 -36.26 -2.60
C PRO A 432 12.70 -36.06 -4.05
N HIS A 433 12.26 -35.01 -4.74
CA HIS A 433 12.71 -34.72 -6.10
C HIS A 433 14.21 -34.39 -6.15
N GLU A 434 14.91 -34.91 -7.16
CA GLU A 434 16.36 -34.71 -7.32
C GLU A 434 16.71 -33.30 -7.83
N SER A 435 15.87 -32.71 -8.69
CA SER A 435 16.07 -31.35 -9.19
C SER A 435 15.82 -30.34 -8.06
N LEU A 436 16.73 -29.37 -7.92
CA LEU A 436 16.59 -28.26 -6.97
C LEU A 436 15.36 -27.40 -7.27
N TYR A 437 14.99 -27.32 -8.55
CA TYR A 437 13.81 -26.60 -9.02
C TYR A 437 12.52 -27.34 -8.67
N GLU A 438 12.39 -28.61 -9.06
CA GLU A 438 11.18 -29.41 -8.78
C GLU A 438 10.96 -29.67 -7.28
N SER A 439 12.03 -29.70 -6.49
CA SER A 439 11.97 -29.83 -5.03
C SER A 439 11.70 -28.51 -4.29
N TRP A 440 11.56 -27.39 -5.01
CA TRP A 440 11.34 -26.06 -4.43
C TRP A 440 12.41 -25.65 -3.39
N ARG A 441 13.65 -26.12 -3.57
CA ARG A 441 14.77 -25.76 -2.68
C ARG A 441 15.15 -24.29 -2.82
N PHE A 442 14.86 -23.69 -3.97
CA PHE A 442 15.08 -22.27 -4.23
C PHE A 442 14.06 -21.33 -3.58
N ILE A 443 12.92 -21.86 -3.11
CA ILE A 443 11.87 -21.05 -2.49
C ILE A 443 12.16 -20.83 -1.02
N ILE A 444 12.16 -19.56 -0.60
CA ILE A 444 12.11 -19.16 0.79
C ILE A 444 10.67 -18.81 1.13
N ALA A 445 10.10 -19.51 2.12
CA ALA A 445 8.82 -19.11 2.70
C ALA A 445 9.08 -17.99 3.73
N LEU A 446 8.43 -16.85 3.57
CA LEU A 446 8.51 -15.73 4.51
C LEU A 446 7.12 -15.45 5.11
N LEU A 447 7.05 -15.41 6.44
CA LEU A 447 5.82 -15.09 7.17
C LEU A 447 5.56 -13.58 7.07
N GLU A 448 4.36 -13.18 6.69
CA GLU A 448 3.98 -11.77 6.61
C GLU A 448 3.52 -11.19 7.96
N LEU A 449 3.65 -9.86 8.07
CA LEU A 449 3.64 -9.16 9.35
C LEU A 449 2.23 -8.73 9.79
N TRP A 450 1.33 -8.36 8.88
CA TRP A 450 0.05 -7.76 9.29
C TRP A 450 -0.87 -8.77 9.97
N HIS A 451 -1.01 -9.98 9.43
CA HIS A 451 -1.79 -11.03 10.09
C HIS A 451 -1.13 -11.53 11.39
N THR A 452 0.20 -11.53 11.46
CA THR A 452 0.95 -11.83 12.69
C THR A 452 0.62 -10.79 13.77
N LYS A 453 0.66 -9.51 13.41
CA LYS A 453 0.30 -8.37 14.26
C LYS A 453 -1.18 -8.40 14.68
N TRP A 454 -2.10 -8.74 13.77
CA TRP A 454 -3.52 -8.84 14.08
C TRP A 454 -3.81 -9.99 15.08
N THR A 455 -3.06 -11.08 14.97
CA THR A 455 -3.11 -12.18 15.95
C THR A 455 -2.68 -11.69 17.34
N ASP A 456 -1.62 -10.90 17.43
CA ASP A 456 -1.20 -10.31 18.71
C ASP A 456 -2.18 -9.27 19.26
N LEU A 457 -2.77 -8.44 18.40
CA LEU A 457 -3.83 -7.51 18.79
C LEU A 457 -5.00 -8.28 19.44
N SER A 458 -5.49 -9.32 18.76
CA SER A 458 -6.59 -10.15 19.26
C SER A 458 -6.21 -10.83 20.58
N ARG A 459 -4.97 -11.35 20.68
CA ARG A 459 -4.44 -11.95 21.92
C ARG A 459 -4.42 -10.94 23.06
N THR A 460 -3.85 -9.76 22.85
CA THR A 460 -3.70 -8.74 23.90
C THR A 460 -5.06 -8.27 24.38
N ILE A 461 -6.02 -8.04 23.47
CA ILE A 461 -7.39 -7.71 23.86
C ILE A 461 -8.00 -8.87 24.64
N ARG A 462 -7.95 -10.11 24.14
CA ARG A 462 -8.50 -11.28 24.83
C ARG A 462 -7.94 -11.46 26.24
N CYS A 463 -6.63 -11.25 26.42
CA CYS A 463 -5.92 -11.35 27.69
C CYS A 463 -6.43 -10.34 28.73
N SER A 464 -6.80 -9.13 28.31
CA SER A 464 -7.15 -8.02 29.21
C SER A 464 -8.61 -7.55 29.12
N TYR A 465 -9.46 -8.17 28.29
CA TYR A 465 -10.83 -7.68 28.05
C TYR A 465 -11.74 -7.79 29.28
N GLY A 466 -11.71 -8.94 29.96
CA GLY A 466 -12.50 -9.17 31.17
C GLY A 466 -14.01 -8.99 30.96
N LYS A 467 -14.61 -9.64 29.95
CA LYS A 467 -16.03 -9.50 29.56
C LYS A 467 -17.02 -9.65 30.73
N GLU A 468 -16.71 -10.52 31.69
CA GLU A 468 -17.53 -10.81 32.87
C GLU A 468 -17.33 -9.81 34.02
N TYR A 469 -16.35 -8.91 33.90
CA TYR A 469 -15.91 -7.98 34.95
C TYR A 469 -15.95 -6.52 34.46
N PRO A 470 -17.07 -6.01 33.92
CA PRO A 470 -17.14 -4.65 33.32
C PRO A 470 -16.97 -3.50 34.33
N HIS A 471 -16.92 -3.81 35.63
CA HIS A 471 -16.69 -2.84 36.71
C HIS A 471 -15.28 -2.89 37.28
N ASP A 472 -14.46 -3.88 36.89
CA ASP A 472 -13.06 -3.95 37.28
C ASP A 472 -12.26 -2.93 36.44
N PRO A 473 -11.65 -1.91 37.07
CA PRO A 473 -10.97 -0.83 36.36
C PRO A 473 -9.67 -1.25 35.69
N SER A 474 -9.17 -2.48 35.90
CA SER A 474 -8.04 -3.05 35.17
C SER A 474 -8.41 -3.73 33.86
N THR A 475 -9.71 -3.84 33.54
CA THR A 475 -10.18 -4.50 32.32
C THR A 475 -10.40 -3.52 31.17
N LEU A 476 -10.12 -3.97 29.94
CA LEU A 476 -10.45 -3.18 28.75
C LEU A 476 -11.96 -3.02 28.55
N SER A 477 -12.78 -3.97 29.00
CA SER A 477 -14.24 -3.82 28.91
C SER A 477 -14.76 -2.66 29.76
N CYS A 478 -14.20 -2.45 30.97
CA CYS A 478 -14.54 -1.29 31.79
C CYS A 478 -14.20 0.02 31.09
N LEU A 479 -13.00 0.12 30.52
CA LEU A 479 -12.54 1.31 29.80
C LEU A 479 -13.32 1.55 28.50
N ALA A 480 -13.57 0.49 27.71
CA ALA A 480 -14.34 0.55 26.47
C ALA A 480 -15.77 1.03 26.72
N ASN A 481 -16.43 0.51 27.77
CA ASN A 481 -17.77 0.93 28.17
C ASN A 481 -17.79 2.42 28.56
N ALA A 482 -16.76 2.89 29.26
CA ALA A 482 -16.65 4.27 29.69
C ALA A 482 -16.40 5.25 28.53
N ALA A 483 -15.62 4.84 27.53
CA ALA A 483 -15.29 5.62 26.35
C ALA A 483 -16.27 5.42 25.18
N HIS A 484 -17.32 4.60 25.35
CA HIS A 484 -18.25 4.20 24.29
C HIS A 484 -17.56 3.59 23.06
N CYS A 485 -16.45 2.87 23.26
CA CYS A 485 -15.81 2.09 22.21
C CYS A 485 -16.67 0.86 21.86
N PRO A 486 -16.69 0.42 20.58
CA PRO A 486 -17.40 -0.79 20.17
C PRO A 486 -16.94 -2.01 20.96
N THR A 487 -17.89 -2.83 21.42
CA THR A 487 -17.58 -4.13 22.03
C THR A 487 -17.23 -5.13 20.92
N PRO A 488 -16.07 -5.79 20.97
CA PRO A 488 -15.73 -6.83 19.99
C PRO A 488 -16.78 -7.94 19.99
N SER A 489 -17.28 -8.28 18.81
CA SER A 489 -18.21 -9.40 18.61
C SER A 489 -17.55 -10.75 18.91
N ASP A 490 -16.27 -10.89 18.53
CA ASP A 490 -15.41 -12.03 18.81
C ASP A 490 -14.06 -11.56 19.38
N LEU A 491 -13.61 -12.19 20.45
CA LEU A 491 -12.30 -11.95 21.08
C LEU A 491 -11.19 -12.82 20.48
N LYS A 492 -11.52 -13.80 19.63
CA LYS A 492 -10.52 -14.58 18.89
C LYS A 492 -9.98 -13.82 17.69
N LYS A 493 -10.85 -13.07 17.00
CA LYS A 493 -10.50 -12.21 15.86
C LYS A 493 -11.26 -10.90 15.99
N VAL A 494 -10.62 -9.92 16.61
CA VAL A 494 -11.20 -8.58 16.81
C VAL A 494 -11.19 -7.80 15.50
N ASP A 495 -12.06 -6.79 15.33
CA ASP A 495 -11.88 -5.83 14.24
C ASP A 495 -10.53 -5.11 14.43
N PHE A 496 -9.73 -5.05 13.36
CA PHE A 496 -8.38 -4.52 13.44
C PHE A 496 -8.36 -3.03 13.85
N ASN A 497 -9.25 -2.21 13.28
CA ASN A 497 -9.25 -0.77 13.50
C ASN A 497 -9.81 -0.42 14.88
N ASP A 498 -10.95 -0.99 15.24
CA ASP A 498 -11.58 -0.75 16.54
C ASP A 498 -10.73 -1.30 17.68
N GLY A 499 -10.14 -2.49 17.48
CA GLY A 499 -9.24 -3.11 18.46
C GLY A 499 -7.96 -2.29 18.66
N SER A 500 -7.31 -1.90 17.57
CA SER A 500 -6.11 -1.05 17.58
C SER A 500 -6.37 0.27 18.30
N HIS A 501 -7.48 0.93 17.96
CA HIS A 501 -7.91 2.18 18.58
C HIS A 501 -8.14 2.05 20.09
N LEU A 502 -8.87 1.01 20.53
CA LEU A 502 -9.12 0.75 21.94
C LEU A 502 -7.83 0.50 22.71
N LEU A 503 -6.92 -0.29 22.14
CA LEU A 503 -5.64 -0.61 22.77
C LEU A 503 -4.77 0.63 22.95
N ASP A 504 -4.66 1.45 21.90
CA ASP A 504 -3.89 2.68 21.93
C ASP A 504 -4.43 3.69 22.94
N LEU A 505 -5.74 3.93 22.89
CA LEU A 505 -6.40 4.88 23.78
C LEU A 505 -6.28 4.46 25.24
N SER A 506 -6.45 3.17 25.53
CA SER A 506 -6.32 2.62 26.88
C SER A 506 -4.87 2.70 27.37
N LEU A 507 -3.89 2.39 26.52
CA LEU A 507 -2.47 2.49 26.86
C LEU A 507 -2.07 3.93 27.20
N ASP A 508 -2.52 4.91 26.40
CA ASP A 508 -2.27 6.34 26.70
C ASP A 508 -2.89 6.75 28.03
N ALA A 509 -4.12 6.32 28.32
CA ALA A 509 -4.77 6.60 29.60
C ALA A 509 -3.95 6.06 30.78
N HIS A 510 -3.49 4.81 30.68
CA HIS A 510 -2.66 4.19 31.71
C HIS A 510 -1.31 4.91 31.88
N ILE A 511 -0.59 5.18 30.78
CA ILE A 511 0.70 5.89 30.82
C ILE A 511 0.54 7.26 31.47
N LEU A 512 -0.46 8.05 31.07
CA LEU A 512 -0.66 9.40 31.62
C LEU A 512 -1.03 9.37 33.10
N VAL A 513 -1.85 8.42 33.55
CA VAL A 513 -2.16 8.30 34.99
C VAL A 513 -0.94 7.85 35.80
N THR A 514 -0.02 7.06 35.24
CA THR A 514 1.26 6.78 35.95
C THR A 514 2.13 8.03 36.10
N TRP A 515 2.13 8.94 35.12
CA TRP A 515 2.77 10.25 35.25
C TRP A 515 2.11 11.11 36.33
N GLU A 516 0.78 11.11 36.41
CA GLU A 516 0.02 11.79 37.48
C GLU A 516 0.42 11.27 38.87
N VAL A 517 0.56 9.95 39.01
CA VAL A 517 0.98 9.33 40.27
C VAL A 517 2.42 9.71 40.63
N LEU A 518 3.34 9.72 39.67
CA LEU A 518 4.75 10.06 39.92
C LEU A 518 4.94 11.54 40.30
N LEU A 519 4.22 12.45 39.63
CA LEU A 519 4.32 13.90 39.84
C LEU A 519 3.38 14.41 40.93
N ASP A 520 2.58 13.52 41.54
CA ASP A 520 1.52 13.81 42.52
C ASP A 520 0.59 14.95 42.07
N THR A 521 0.09 14.84 40.83
CA THR A 521 -0.87 15.79 40.23
C THR A 521 -2.10 15.06 39.70
N LYS A 522 -3.22 15.78 39.56
CA LYS A 522 -4.47 15.27 38.93
C LYS A 522 -4.73 15.89 37.55
N ASP A 523 -3.87 16.81 37.14
CA ASP A 523 -3.94 17.49 35.84
C ASP A 523 -2.51 17.79 35.38
N LEU A 524 -2.03 16.99 34.43
CA LEU A 524 -0.68 17.14 33.87
C LEU A 524 -0.54 18.46 33.12
N VAL A 525 -1.57 18.89 32.39
CA VAL A 525 -1.51 20.12 31.58
C VAL A 525 -1.38 21.32 32.51
N ALA A 526 -2.27 21.43 33.51
CA ALA A 526 -2.22 22.52 34.48
C ALA A 526 -0.90 22.52 35.29
N HIS A 527 -0.38 21.35 35.65
CA HIS A 527 0.89 21.21 36.35
C HIS A 527 2.06 21.78 35.54
N PHE A 528 2.19 21.39 34.26
CA PHE A 528 3.27 21.88 33.42
C PHE A 528 3.06 23.34 32.96
N ASP A 529 1.83 23.81 32.81
CA ASP A 529 1.53 25.22 32.54
C ASP A 529 1.94 26.12 33.72
N GLN A 530 1.75 25.65 34.96
CA GLN A 530 2.23 26.35 36.14
C GLN A 530 3.76 26.37 36.18
N LEU A 531 4.43 25.24 35.97
CA LEU A 531 5.90 25.19 35.86
C LEU A 531 6.43 26.07 34.73
N ALA A 532 5.70 26.19 33.62
CA ALA A 532 6.03 27.10 32.53
C ALA A 532 5.97 28.56 32.96
N SER A 533 4.91 28.92 33.67
CA SER A 533 4.70 30.27 34.20
C SER A 533 5.79 30.65 35.22
N ASP A 534 6.25 29.68 35.99
CA ASP A 534 7.30 29.84 37.00
C ASP A 534 8.73 29.71 36.43
N ASN A 535 8.89 29.44 35.12
CA ASN A 535 10.16 29.12 34.44
C ASN A 535 10.92 27.92 35.06
N GLN A 536 10.18 26.92 35.53
CA GLN A 536 10.66 25.70 36.20
C GLN A 536 10.35 24.42 35.42
N ILE A 537 10.10 24.50 34.10
CA ILE A 537 9.90 23.31 33.27
C ILE A 537 11.15 22.42 33.35
N PRO A 538 11.05 21.13 33.75
CA PRO A 538 12.17 20.22 33.81
C PRO A 538 12.91 20.11 32.48
N ALA A 539 14.21 19.87 32.53
CA ALA A 539 14.97 19.58 31.33
C ALA A 539 14.53 18.22 30.73
N PHE A 540 14.82 18.00 29.45
CA PHE A 540 14.53 16.72 28.81
C PHE A 540 15.21 15.54 29.52
N SER A 541 16.43 15.73 30.02
CA SER A 541 17.15 14.72 30.81
C SER A 541 16.40 14.30 32.07
N ASP A 542 15.74 15.23 32.75
CA ASP A 542 14.99 14.96 33.98
C ASP A 542 13.72 14.15 33.66
N LEU A 543 13.02 14.53 32.59
CA LEU A 543 11.87 13.78 32.08
C LEU A 543 12.29 12.36 31.64
N LEU A 544 13.46 12.21 31.02
CA LEU A 544 14.00 10.91 30.63
C LEU A 544 14.26 10.01 31.85
N VAL A 545 14.79 10.56 32.94
CA VAL A 545 14.97 9.82 34.20
C VAL A 545 13.63 9.38 34.78
N HIS A 546 12.63 10.27 34.80
CA HIS A 546 11.29 9.93 35.26
C HIS A 546 10.64 8.84 34.39
N ALA A 547 10.77 8.95 33.06
CA ALA A 547 10.25 7.95 32.14
C ALA A 547 10.93 6.59 32.31
N ARG A 548 12.23 6.55 32.62
CA ARG A 548 12.95 5.32 32.99
C ARG A 548 12.34 4.68 34.23
N VAL A 549 12.11 5.45 35.28
CA VAL A 549 11.44 4.95 36.49
C VAL A 549 10.07 4.36 36.17
N LEU A 550 9.26 5.04 35.36
CA LEU A 550 7.93 4.56 34.96
C LEU A 550 8.00 3.30 34.10
N ALA A 551 8.87 3.26 33.09
CA ALA A 551 9.05 2.09 32.23
C ALA A 551 9.49 0.85 33.04
N THR A 552 10.41 1.01 34.00
CA THR A 552 10.82 -0.08 34.91
C THR A 552 9.73 -0.45 35.91
N ARG A 553 8.84 0.47 36.30
CA ARG A 553 7.75 0.17 37.25
C ARG A 553 6.51 -0.45 36.61
N TYR A 554 6.20 -0.12 35.36
CA TYR A 554 4.93 -0.48 34.73
C TYR A 554 5.06 -1.17 33.36
N GLY A 555 6.28 -1.26 32.80
CA GLY A 555 6.55 -1.82 31.47
C GLY A 555 7.32 -3.14 31.45
N ILE A 556 7.63 -3.77 32.60
CA ILE A 556 8.42 -5.01 32.69
C ILE A 556 7.75 -6.09 33.55
N ILE A 557 8.13 -7.36 33.34
CA ILE A 557 7.56 -8.53 34.02
C ILE A 557 7.83 -8.58 35.53
N LYS A 558 9.01 -8.14 35.99
CA LYS A 558 9.36 -8.11 37.42
C LYS A 558 8.35 -7.30 38.24
N SER A 559 7.75 -6.26 37.64
CA SER A 559 6.77 -5.40 38.30
C SER A 559 5.40 -6.06 38.43
N TYR A 560 5.04 -6.92 37.49
CA TYR A 560 3.85 -7.78 37.60
C TYR A 560 4.01 -8.79 38.76
N GLU A 561 5.17 -9.45 38.86
CA GLU A 561 5.48 -10.37 39.97
C GLU A 561 5.54 -9.65 41.33
N ALA A 562 6.11 -8.45 41.37
CA ALA A 562 6.15 -7.62 42.57
C ALA A 562 4.75 -7.15 43.02
N ALA A 563 3.85 -6.85 42.09
CA ALA A 563 2.45 -6.56 42.41
C ALA A 563 1.71 -7.78 43.02
N ARG A 564 2.13 -9.00 42.63
CA ARG A 564 1.57 -10.26 43.12
C ARG A 564 2.25 -10.84 44.36
N SER A 565 3.30 -10.20 44.88
CA SER A 565 4.04 -10.65 46.06
C SER A 565 4.09 -9.58 47.15
N SER A 566 4.34 -10.00 48.39
CA SER A 566 4.60 -9.16 49.56
C SER A 566 5.98 -8.48 49.54
N SER A 567 6.66 -8.43 48.39
CA SER A 567 8.03 -7.91 48.29
C SER A 567 8.07 -6.37 48.33
N ASP A 568 8.97 -5.82 49.16
CA ASP A 568 9.29 -4.39 49.28
C ASP A 568 10.07 -3.83 48.07
N LEU A 569 9.75 -4.28 46.84
CA LEU A 569 10.18 -3.52 45.67
C LEU A 569 9.43 -2.20 45.70
N PRO A 570 10.10 -1.03 45.69
CA PRO A 570 9.45 0.27 45.82
C PRO A 570 8.68 0.59 44.54
N LEU A 571 7.50 -0.02 44.39
CA LEU A 571 6.52 0.33 43.38
C LEU A 571 5.91 1.71 43.66
N ALA A 572 6.09 2.28 44.87
CA ALA A 572 5.40 3.51 45.28
C ALA A 572 6.10 4.42 46.33
N SER A 573 7.40 4.27 46.65
CA SER A 573 8.09 5.24 47.53
C SER A 573 9.03 6.19 46.75
N SER A 574 9.05 7.44 47.17
CA SER A 574 9.69 8.62 46.56
C SER A 574 11.23 8.67 46.73
N GLY A 575 11.89 7.52 46.82
CA GLY A 575 13.34 7.43 47.00
C GLY A 575 14.11 7.31 45.69
N SER A 576 15.16 8.14 45.52
CA SER A 576 16.18 8.01 44.47
C SER A 576 16.84 6.63 44.53
N LEU A 577 16.85 5.92 43.40
CA LEU A 577 17.66 4.71 43.19
C LEU A 577 19.00 5.15 42.56
N GLY A 578 20.10 4.62 43.09
CA GLY A 578 21.46 4.90 42.63
C GLY A 578 21.78 4.24 41.28
N ASP A 579 22.83 4.75 40.63
CA ASP A 579 23.23 4.47 39.24
C ASP A 579 23.80 3.06 38.95
N ASP A 580 23.80 2.14 39.90
CA ASP A 580 24.36 0.79 39.72
C ASP A 580 23.31 -0.27 40.05
N ASP A 581 22.67 -0.85 39.03
CA ASP A 581 22.17 -2.22 39.13
C ASP A 581 22.03 -2.85 37.74
N ASP A 582 22.81 -3.91 37.53
CA ASP A 582 22.80 -4.77 36.36
C ASP A 582 21.38 -5.28 36.06
N CYS A 583 20.92 -5.03 34.83
CA CYS A 583 19.65 -5.53 34.28
C CYS A 583 19.70 -7.04 33.97
N ASN A 584 20.21 -7.86 34.90
CA ASN A 584 20.22 -9.31 34.75
C ASN A 584 18.84 -9.90 35.10
N MET A 585 18.22 -10.53 34.10
CA MET A 585 17.03 -11.39 34.22
C MET A 585 17.45 -12.81 34.61
N SER A 586 18.24 -12.99 35.67
CA SER A 586 18.60 -14.32 36.17
C SER A 586 17.81 -14.67 37.43
N VAL A 587 17.26 -15.89 37.41
CA VAL A 587 16.51 -16.60 38.45
C VAL A 587 15.00 -16.26 38.52
N LEU A 588 14.25 -16.91 37.63
CA LEU A 588 12.82 -17.21 37.82
C LEU A 588 12.71 -18.31 38.90
N SER A 589 12.01 -18.06 40.00
CA SER A 589 11.77 -19.07 41.03
C SER A 589 10.65 -20.01 40.61
N ASP A 590 10.89 -21.31 40.76
CA ASP A 590 9.97 -22.40 40.45
C ASP A 590 8.61 -22.24 41.15
N GLY A 591 7.55 -22.53 40.43
CA GLY A 591 6.18 -22.21 40.78
C GLY A 591 5.71 -22.83 42.10
N SER A 592 5.17 -21.99 42.97
CA SER A 592 4.08 -22.41 43.85
C SER A 592 3.06 -21.27 43.96
N LEU A 593 1.84 -21.55 43.50
CA LEU A 593 0.64 -20.74 43.73
C LEU A 593 0.30 -20.77 45.22
N PHE A 594 1.04 -20.01 46.03
CA PHE A 594 0.48 -19.53 47.29
C PHE A 594 -0.31 -18.27 46.94
N GLU A 595 -1.62 -18.28 47.20
CA GLU A 595 -2.43 -17.06 47.22
C GLU A 595 -1.83 -16.13 48.26
N ASP A 596 -0.95 -15.24 47.82
CA ASP A 596 -0.45 -14.17 48.64
C ASP A 596 -1.62 -13.23 48.94
N LYS A 597 -2.00 -13.17 50.22
CA LYS A 597 -3.11 -12.34 50.68
C LYS A 597 -2.84 -10.85 50.49
N ASP A 598 -1.57 -10.46 50.30
CA ASP A 598 -1.17 -9.08 50.07
C ASP A 598 -1.06 -8.72 48.58
N ALA A 599 -1.34 -9.65 47.66
CA ALA A 599 -1.30 -9.40 46.22
C ALA A 599 -2.30 -8.32 45.78
N ASP A 600 -1.84 -7.38 44.96
CA ASP A 600 -2.66 -6.39 44.27
C ASP A 600 -2.91 -6.84 42.83
N VAL A 601 -3.99 -7.61 42.64
CA VAL A 601 -4.37 -8.22 41.36
C VAL A 601 -4.72 -7.15 40.32
N THR A 602 -5.43 -6.09 40.71
CA THR A 602 -5.82 -5.01 39.81
C THR A 602 -4.61 -4.25 39.28
N LEU A 603 -3.61 -3.96 40.13
CA LEU A 603 -2.34 -3.37 39.68
C LEU A 603 -1.57 -4.32 38.77
N ALA A 604 -1.51 -5.61 39.14
CA ALA A 604 -0.85 -6.64 38.33
C ALA A 604 -1.45 -6.73 36.92
N ASN A 605 -2.78 -6.79 36.81
CA ASN A 605 -3.49 -6.80 35.53
C ASN A 605 -3.15 -5.56 34.68
N ALA A 606 -3.14 -4.37 35.29
CA ALA A 606 -2.82 -3.13 34.59
C ALA A 606 -1.37 -3.10 34.08
N VAL A 607 -0.40 -3.54 34.88
CA VAL A 607 1.01 -3.65 34.47
C VAL A 607 1.17 -4.64 33.31
N LEU A 608 0.50 -5.79 33.39
CA LEU A 608 0.53 -6.81 32.35
C LEU A 608 -0.09 -6.29 31.03
N PHE A 609 -1.21 -5.57 31.11
CA PHE A 609 -1.83 -4.90 29.97
C PHE A 609 -0.86 -3.89 29.34
N MET A 610 -0.29 -2.98 30.14
CA MET A 610 0.62 -1.94 29.66
C MET A 610 1.84 -2.55 28.93
N ARG A 611 2.48 -3.58 29.51
CA ARG A 611 3.60 -4.29 28.89
C ARG A 611 3.23 -4.83 27.51
N ASN A 612 2.13 -5.58 27.40
CA ASN A 612 1.70 -6.19 26.14
C ASN A 612 1.30 -5.11 25.11
N ALA A 613 0.61 -4.06 25.54
CA ALA A 613 0.21 -2.96 24.65
C ALA A 613 1.40 -2.14 24.14
N ILE A 614 2.46 -1.95 24.96
CA ILE A 614 3.71 -1.29 24.55
C ILE A 614 4.39 -2.09 23.43
N TRP A 615 4.45 -3.42 23.54
CA TRP A 615 5.03 -4.29 22.50
C TRP A 615 4.23 -4.24 21.21
N TRP A 616 2.89 -4.30 21.30
CA TRP A 616 2.02 -4.16 20.14
C TRP A 616 2.18 -2.80 19.45
N ARG A 617 2.22 -1.71 20.24
CA ARG A 617 2.40 -0.36 19.71
C ARG A 617 3.78 -0.20 19.07
N GLU A 618 4.79 -0.83 19.66
CA GLU A 618 6.15 -0.79 19.13
C GLU A 618 6.24 -1.41 17.75
N GLU A 619 5.59 -2.55 17.53
CA GLU A 619 5.54 -3.17 16.20
C GLU A 619 4.85 -2.21 15.20
N CYS A 620 3.72 -1.59 15.56
CA CYS A 620 3.03 -0.63 14.71
C CYS A 620 3.93 0.57 14.35
N LEU A 621 4.65 1.12 15.33
CA LEU A 621 5.56 2.26 15.15
C LEU A 621 6.79 1.87 14.32
N ALA A 622 7.34 0.68 14.53
CA ALA A 622 8.46 0.15 13.78
C ALA A 622 8.11 -0.08 12.32
N THR A 623 6.94 -0.67 12.06
CA THR A 623 6.39 -0.86 10.70
C THR A 623 6.23 0.49 9.99
N ALA A 624 5.59 1.47 10.61
CA ALA A 624 5.41 2.79 9.98
C ALA A 624 6.75 3.50 9.68
N ALA A 625 7.73 3.35 10.57
CA ALA A 625 9.09 3.89 10.42
C ALA A 625 9.96 3.13 9.41
N GLY A 626 9.53 1.95 8.96
CA GLY A 626 10.31 1.06 8.09
C GLY A 626 11.49 0.39 8.81
N ASP A 627 11.43 0.19 10.12
CA ASP A 627 12.50 -0.43 10.91
C ASP A 627 12.20 -1.89 11.22
N THR A 628 12.60 -2.77 10.31
CA THR A 628 12.37 -4.22 10.40
C THR A 628 13.21 -4.88 11.49
N GLY A 629 14.30 -4.24 11.92
CA GLY A 629 15.10 -4.71 13.05
C GLY A 629 14.35 -4.62 14.36
N ARG A 630 13.61 -3.52 14.58
CA ARG A 630 12.72 -3.36 15.75
C ARG A 630 11.55 -4.36 15.72
N ILE A 631 10.97 -4.60 14.54
CA ILE A 631 9.92 -5.62 14.36
C ILE A 631 10.45 -7.00 14.78
N LEU A 632 11.65 -7.37 14.35
CA LEU A 632 12.25 -8.67 14.67
C LEU A 632 12.41 -8.89 16.19
N GLU A 633 12.74 -7.84 16.96
CA GLU A 633 12.78 -7.91 18.43
C GLU A 633 11.41 -8.22 19.03
N ILE A 634 10.34 -7.60 18.53
CA ILE A 634 8.97 -7.87 18.98
C ILE A 634 8.54 -9.30 18.61
N LEU A 635 8.88 -9.78 17.41
CA LEU A 635 8.58 -11.14 17.00
C LEU A 635 9.22 -12.19 17.93
N ARG A 636 10.43 -11.94 18.46
CA ARG A 636 11.06 -12.83 19.45
C ARG A 636 10.25 -12.93 20.75
N LEU A 637 9.68 -11.83 21.22
CA LEU A 637 8.78 -11.83 22.38
C LEU A 637 7.49 -12.58 22.10
N TRP A 638 6.94 -12.42 20.90
CA TRP A 638 5.69 -13.05 20.50
C TRP A 638 5.77 -14.57 20.36
N ILE A 639 6.97 -15.16 20.20
CA ILE A 639 7.17 -16.61 20.34
C ILE A 639 6.61 -17.11 21.67
N PHE A 640 6.91 -16.41 22.77
CA PHE A 640 6.46 -16.77 24.10
C PHE A 640 4.97 -16.50 24.26
N THR A 641 4.51 -15.28 23.96
CA THR A 641 3.09 -14.91 24.18
C THR A 641 2.13 -15.72 23.30
N PHE A 642 2.47 -16.05 22.06
CA PHE A 642 1.64 -16.93 21.22
C PHE A 642 1.59 -18.35 21.75
N THR A 643 2.70 -18.85 22.30
CA THR A 643 2.73 -20.18 22.91
C THR A 643 1.83 -20.25 24.15
N GLY A 644 1.91 -19.25 25.05
CA GLY A 644 1.13 -19.26 26.29
C GLY A 644 -0.35 -18.89 26.13
N SER A 645 -0.70 -18.17 25.07
CA SER A 645 -2.09 -17.74 24.80
C SER A 645 -2.92 -18.72 23.97
N GLY A 646 -2.37 -19.90 23.64
CA GLY A 646 -3.07 -20.91 22.84
C GLY A 646 -3.17 -20.56 21.35
N ASN A 647 -2.16 -19.90 20.78
CA ASN A 647 -2.03 -19.65 19.34
C ASN A 647 -0.92 -20.56 18.74
N PRO A 648 -1.13 -21.89 18.67
CA PRO A 648 -0.06 -22.87 18.39
C PRO A 648 0.53 -22.76 16.98
N TYR A 649 -0.24 -22.24 16.01
CA TYR A 649 0.21 -22.06 14.63
C TYR A 649 1.24 -20.92 14.54
N TYR A 650 0.87 -19.71 14.96
CA TYR A 650 1.77 -18.56 14.93
C TYR A 650 2.99 -18.73 15.85
N SER A 651 2.87 -19.43 16.98
CA SER A 651 4.04 -19.85 17.77
C SER A 651 5.03 -20.67 16.92
N GLN A 652 4.56 -21.66 16.16
CA GLN A 652 5.42 -22.46 15.28
C GLN A 652 5.97 -21.66 14.10
N TYR A 653 5.17 -20.75 13.54
CA TYR A 653 5.62 -19.90 12.43
C TYR A 653 6.75 -18.98 12.87
N LEU A 654 6.63 -18.35 14.05
CA LEU A 654 7.70 -17.51 14.60
C LEU A 654 8.94 -18.31 15.01
N LEU A 655 8.80 -19.55 15.49
CA LEU A 655 9.94 -20.44 15.72
C LEU A 655 10.67 -20.80 14.42
N GLU A 656 9.94 -21.03 13.33
CA GLU A 656 10.55 -21.26 12.01
C GLU A 656 11.30 -20.00 11.53
N THR A 657 10.64 -18.84 11.56
CA THR A 657 11.24 -17.54 11.21
C THR A 657 12.49 -17.25 12.05
N TYR A 658 12.44 -17.48 13.36
CA TYR A 658 13.59 -17.32 14.25
C TYR A 658 14.75 -18.24 13.86
N CYS A 659 14.49 -19.53 13.62
CA CYS A 659 15.52 -20.47 13.17
C CYS A 659 16.16 -20.01 11.85
N ASN A 660 15.34 -19.52 10.92
CA ASN A 660 15.81 -19.05 9.64
C ASN A 660 16.79 -17.87 9.81
N PHE A 661 16.42 -16.84 10.57
CA PHE A 661 17.32 -15.71 10.84
C PHE A 661 18.54 -16.10 11.69
N LYS A 662 18.39 -17.00 12.66
CA LYS A 662 19.47 -17.35 13.58
C LYS A 662 20.54 -18.22 12.94
N TRP A 663 20.16 -19.17 12.10
CA TRP A 663 21.08 -20.20 11.59
C TRP A 663 21.01 -20.45 10.08
N GLU A 664 19.84 -20.34 9.43
CA GLU A 664 19.72 -20.82 8.04
C GLU A 664 19.97 -19.74 6.98
N PHE A 665 19.70 -18.47 7.27
CA PHE A 665 19.91 -17.36 6.36
C PHE A 665 21.34 -16.84 6.45
N PRO A 666 22.14 -16.88 5.37
CA PRO A 666 23.40 -16.16 5.32
C PRO A 666 23.21 -14.67 5.56
N ALA A 667 24.22 -13.99 6.12
CA ALA A 667 24.10 -12.56 6.46
C ALA A 667 23.61 -11.65 5.31
N PRO A 668 24.07 -11.82 4.04
CA PRO A 668 23.51 -11.04 2.93
C PRO A 668 22.02 -11.29 2.68
N LEU A 669 21.54 -12.53 2.89
CA LEU A 669 20.12 -12.89 2.77
C LEU A 669 19.28 -12.29 3.90
N GLN A 670 19.78 -12.28 5.13
CA GLN A 670 19.11 -11.62 6.26
C GLN A 670 18.94 -10.12 5.99
N GLU A 671 20.01 -9.45 5.54
CA GLU A 671 19.99 -8.03 5.17
C GLU A 671 18.98 -7.76 4.05
N MET A 672 18.94 -8.62 3.01
CA MET A 672 17.97 -8.53 1.91
C MET A 672 16.52 -8.63 2.41
N ILE A 673 16.21 -9.63 3.25
CA ILE A 673 14.85 -9.82 3.78
C ILE A 673 14.46 -8.61 4.65
N LEU A 674 15.33 -8.18 5.56
CA LEU A 674 15.06 -7.00 6.40
C LEU A 674 14.88 -5.72 5.57
N ASN A 675 15.59 -5.59 4.45
CA ASN A 675 15.41 -4.48 3.52
C ASN A 675 14.12 -4.56 2.71
N ASN A 676 13.42 -5.70 2.62
CA ASN A 676 12.31 -5.90 1.68
C ASN A 676 11.04 -6.54 2.30
N TRP A 677 10.97 -6.65 3.63
CA TRP A 677 9.80 -7.17 4.35
C TRP A 677 8.61 -6.20 4.37
N LEU A 678 8.85 -4.90 4.13
CA LEU A 678 7.84 -3.84 4.11
C LEU A 678 7.84 -3.10 2.77
N VAL A 679 6.70 -2.50 2.42
CA VAL A 679 6.52 -1.71 1.20
C VAL A 679 6.19 -0.26 1.52
N ASN A 680 6.69 0.67 0.71
CA ASN A 680 6.31 2.08 0.76
C ASN A 680 5.93 2.56 -0.64
N LEU A 681 4.63 2.57 -0.94
CA LEU A 681 4.13 2.90 -2.28
C LEU A 681 4.22 4.41 -2.61
N HIS A 682 4.41 5.25 -1.59
CA HIS A 682 4.44 6.71 -1.70
C HIS A 682 5.86 7.29 -1.72
N GLY A 683 6.87 6.57 -1.23
CA GLY A 683 8.22 7.08 -1.06
C GLY A 683 8.33 8.19 0.01
N GLN A 684 7.45 8.17 1.00
CA GLN A 684 7.40 9.17 2.06
C GLN A 684 7.72 8.56 3.44
N PRO A 685 8.44 9.26 4.32
CA PRO A 685 8.67 8.79 5.69
C PRO A 685 7.35 8.53 6.43
N GLY A 686 7.31 7.49 7.27
CA GLY A 686 6.10 7.14 8.03
C GLY A 686 4.97 6.51 7.20
N ARG A 687 5.26 6.01 6.00
CA ARG A 687 4.29 5.40 5.06
C ARG A 687 4.65 3.98 4.63
N PHE A 688 5.50 3.30 5.40
CA PHE A 688 5.69 1.87 5.24
C PHE A 688 4.45 1.11 5.74
N ILE A 689 4.08 0.06 5.03
CA ILE A 689 3.05 -0.90 5.39
C ILE A 689 3.57 -2.32 5.12
N GLU A 690 2.93 -3.30 5.73
CA GLU A 690 3.19 -4.71 5.48
C GLU A 690 2.76 -5.11 4.07
N ARG A 691 3.44 -6.12 3.51
CA ARG A 691 3.17 -6.58 2.15
C ARG A 691 1.83 -7.31 2.05
N ASP A 692 1.46 -8.09 3.05
CA ASP A 692 0.15 -8.75 3.10
C ASP A 692 -0.99 -7.75 3.28
N LEU A 693 -0.80 -6.66 4.04
CA LEU A 693 -1.79 -5.57 4.07
C LEU A 693 -1.96 -4.89 2.71
N MET A 694 -0.87 -4.67 1.98
CA MET A 694 -0.94 -4.20 0.59
C MET A 694 -1.70 -5.19 -0.31
N GLN A 695 -1.40 -6.49 -0.18
CA GLN A 695 -2.07 -7.52 -0.97
C GLN A 695 -3.56 -7.61 -0.62
N GLU A 696 -3.94 -7.49 0.65
CA GLU A 696 -5.32 -7.43 1.12
C GLU A 696 -6.08 -6.23 0.51
N HIS A 697 -5.42 -5.06 0.42
CA HIS A 697 -6.00 -3.93 -0.32
C HIS A 697 -6.22 -4.24 -1.81
N HIS A 698 -5.27 -4.92 -2.46
CA HIS A 698 -5.46 -5.36 -3.85
C HIS A 698 -6.63 -6.35 -3.97
N ASN A 699 -6.74 -7.30 -3.05
CA ASN A 699 -7.81 -8.31 -2.99
C ASN A 699 -9.19 -7.64 -2.84
N PHE A 700 -9.32 -6.71 -1.89
CA PHE A 700 -10.55 -5.93 -1.71
C PHE A 700 -10.99 -5.26 -3.01
N TRP A 701 -10.08 -4.59 -3.71
CA TRP A 701 -10.41 -3.90 -4.96
C TRP A 701 -10.65 -4.85 -6.14
N LEU A 702 -10.04 -6.03 -6.15
CA LEU A 702 -10.36 -7.09 -7.10
C LEU A 702 -11.81 -7.55 -6.97
N GLU A 703 -12.25 -7.77 -5.74
CA GLU A 703 -13.64 -8.16 -5.43
C GLU A 703 -14.62 -7.01 -5.70
N ASP A 704 -14.25 -5.79 -5.31
CA ASP A 704 -15.09 -4.61 -5.41
C ASP A 704 -15.28 -4.15 -6.88
N LEU A 705 -14.22 -4.22 -7.69
CA LEU A 705 -14.25 -3.86 -9.12
C LEU A 705 -14.82 -4.99 -10.02
N ALA A 706 -15.12 -6.17 -9.48
CA ALA A 706 -15.71 -7.26 -10.22
C ALA A 706 -17.11 -6.92 -10.75
N GLN A 707 -17.18 -6.43 -12.00
CA GLN A 707 -18.44 -6.09 -12.67
C GLN A 707 -19.21 -7.33 -13.15
N HIS A 708 -18.52 -8.44 -13.35
CA HIS A 708 -19.09 -9.72 -13.80
C HIS A 708 -19.24 -10.68 -12.61
N LYS A 709 -20.41 -10.65 -11.96
CA LYS A 709 -20.71 -11.60 -10.87
C LYS A 709 -20.71 -13.04 -11.40
N GLY A 710 -19.97 -13.93 -10.73
CA GLY A 710 -19.92 -15.36 -11.04
C GLY A 710 -18.79 -15.81 -11.99
N ALA A 711 -17.90 -14.90 -12.41
CA ALA A 711 -16.68 -15.24 -13.13
C ALA A 711 -15.63 -15.87 -12.19
N GLU A 712 -14.90 -16.85 -12.69
CA GLU A 712 -13.80 -17.52 -11.97
C GLU A 712 -12.54 -16.66 -12.00
N PHE A 713 -11.64 -16.78 -11.02
CA PHE A 713 -10.46 -15.91 -10.93
C PHE A 713 -9.41 -16.17 -12.03
N ASP A 714 -9.50 -17.30 -12.73
CA ASP A 714 -8.71 -17.61 -13.92
C ASP A 714 -9.36 -17.15 -15.24
N ASP A 715 -10.57 -16.57 -15.19
CA ASP A 715 -11.21 -16.01 -16.37
C ASP A 715 -10.38 -14.84 -16.95
N ASP A 716 -10.44 -14.69 -18.27
CA ASP A 716 -9.72 -13.63 -19.02
C ASP A 716 -10.01 -12.22 -18.49
N PHE A 717 -11.22 -12.00 -17.96
CA PHE A 717 -11.57 -10.73 -17.33
C PHE A 717 -10.72 -10.42 -16.10
N TYR A 718 -10.67 -11.32 -15.12
CA TYR A 718 -9.88 -11.11 -13.92
C TYR A 718 -8.39 -11.08 -14.24
N ARG A 719 -7.91 -12.07 -15.01
CA ARG A 719 -6.49 -12.24 -15.34
C ARG A 719 -5.89 -11.09 -16.15
N ASN A 720 -6.58 -10.66 -17.21
CA ASN A 720 -5.98 -9.80 -18.22
C ASN A 720 -6.59 -8.40 -18.28
N ILE A 721 -7.67 -8.12 -17.55
CA ILE A 721 -8.34 -6.80 -17.58
C ILE A 721 -8.34 -6.13 -16.20
N LEU A 722 -8.39 -6.89 -15.11
CA LEU A 722 -8.57 -6.32 -13.77
C LEU A 722 -7.32 -6.40 -12.88
N SER A 723 -6.86 -7.61 -12.56
CA SER A 723 -5.83 -7.88 -11.53
C SER A 723 -4.53 -7.10 -11.70
N MET A 724 -3.96 -7.14 -12.90
CA MET A 724 -2.71 -6.43 -13.22
C MET A 724 -2.82 -4.89 -13.19
N HIS A 725 -4.00 -4.34 -12.94
CA HIS A 725 -4.27 -2.90 -12.99
C HIS A 725 -4.84 -2.33 -11.69
N VAL A 726 -5.10 -3.19 -10.70
CA VAL A 726 -5.76 -2.80 -9.46
C VAL A 726 -5.07 -1.61 -8.78
N HIS A 727 -3.75 -1.68 -8.61
CA HIS A 727 -2.94 -0.59 -8.04
C HIS A 727 -3.07 0.73 -8.85
N HIS A 728 -3.07 0.63 -10.17
CA HIS A 728 -3.15 1.79 -11.04
C HIS A 728 -4.54 2.43 -11.06
N PHE A 729 -5.62 1.64 -10.92
CA PHE A 729 -6.97 2.17 -10.84
C PHE A 729 -7.16 3.07 -9.62
N LEU A 730 -6.56 2.71 -8.47
CA LEU A 730 -6.59 3.53 -7.25
C LEU A 730 -5.94 4.89 -7.47
N ARG A 731 -4.73 4.87 -8.03
CA ARG A 731 -3.98 6.09 -8.32
C ARG A 731 -4.66 6.95 -9.38
N LEU A 732 -5.28 6.34 -10.41
CA LEU A 732 -5.92 7.08 -11.49
C LEU A 732 -7.10 7.92 -11.00
N LYS A 733 -7.86 7.44 -10.00
CA LYS A 733 -8.94 8.22 -9.39
C LYS A 733 -8.41 9.52 -8.79
N GLU A 734 -7.31 9.45 -8.04
CA GLU A 734 -6.68 10.62 -7.41
C GLU A 734 -6.07 11.58 -8.43
N GLN A 735 -5.35 11.05 -9.42
CA GLN A 735 -4.71 11.85 -10.47
C GLN A 735 -5.73 12.63 -11.30
N MET A 736 -6.90 12.05 -11.56
CA MET A 736 -7.94 12.73 -12.33
C MET A 736 -8.54 13.94 -11.61
N GLU A 737 -8.60 13.93 -10.27
CA GLU A 737 -8.96 15.13 -9.49
C GLU A 737 -7.89 16.23 -9.64
N GLU A 738 -6.61 15.85 -9.54
CA GLU A 738 -5.48 16.75 -9.69
C GLU A 738 -5.42 17.40 -11.09
N HIS A 739 -5.69 16.64 -12.16
CA HIS A 739 -5.67 17.13 -13.54
C HIS A 739 -6.67 18.25 -13.82
N VAL A 740 -7.77 18.32 -13.06
CA VAL A 740 -8.76 19.40 -13.15
C VAL A 740 -8.56 20.46 -12.07
N SER A 741 -7.39 20.44 -11.41
CA SER A 741 -7.00 21.35 -10.34
C SER A 741 -7.98 21.37 -9.17
N LEU A 742 -8.73 20.28 -8.97
CA LEU A 742 -9.44 20.09 -7.73
C LEU A 742 -8.37 19.85 -6.66
N LYS A 743 -8.49 20.58 -5.54
CA LYS A 743 -7.72 20.19 -4.36
C LYS A 743 -8.12 18.76 -4.06
N SER A 744 -7.13 17.86 -3.99
CA SER A 744 -7.35 16.51 -3.51
C SER A 744 -8.22 16.60 -2.27
N ARG A 745 -9.36 15.88 -2.28
CA ARG A 745 -10.23 15.86 -1.11
C ARG A 745 -9.36 15.46 0.07
N GLY A 746 -9.47 16.19 1.17
CA GLY A 746 -8.73 15.85 2.38
C GLY A 746 -9.17 14.47 2.86
N LYS A 747 -8.46 13.43 2.42
CA LYS A 747 -8.62 12.06 2.92
C LYS A 747 -8.12 11.92 4.37
N LYS A 748 -7.40 12.95 4.84
CA LYS A 748 -7.22 13.26 6.25
C LYS A 748 -8.58 13.61 6.85
N HIS A 749 -9.35 12.61 7.24
CA HIS A 749 -10.32 12.81 8.30
C HIS A 749 -9.53 13.42 9.46
N THR A 750 -9.88 14.65 9.86
CA THR A 750 -9.39 15.17 11.13
C THR A 750 -10.02 14.23 12.14
N ALA A 751 -9.22 13.30 12.69
CA ALA A 751 -9.71 12.38 13.70
C ALA A 751 -10.39 13.25 14.76
N PRO A 752 -11.66 12.99 15.11
CA PRO A 752 -12.31 13.73 16.18
C PRO A 752 -11.41 13.64 17.41
N HIS A 753 -11.26 14.76 18.12
CA HIS A 753 -10.33 14.79 19.24
C HIS A 753 -10.78 13.79 20.31
N LEU A 754 -9.95 12.79 20.59
CA LEU A 754 -10.23 11.72 21.57
C LEU A 754 -10.06 12.17 23.03
N GLN A 755 -10.11 13.47 23.29
CA GLN A 755 -9.78 14.06 24.59
C GLN A 755 -10.80 13.66 25.64
N ASN A 756 -12.08 13.55 25.24
CA ASN A 756 -13.17 13.23 26.15
C ASN A 756 -13.10 11.77 26.59
N GLU A 757 -12.85 10.87 25.63
CA GLU A 757 -12.71 9.44 25.83
C GLU A 757 -11.48 9.16 26.70
N LEU A 758 -10.33 9.76 26.35
CA LEU A 758 -9.10 9.65 27.13
C LEU A 758 -9.28 10.19 28.55
N ALA A 759 -9.87 11.39 28.72
CA ALA A 759 -10.12 11.98 30.03
C ALA A 759 -11.06 11.11 30.88
N THR A 760 -12.05 10.46 30.26
CA THR A 760 -12.99 9.56 30.93
C THR A 760 -12.28 8.30 31.44
N MET A 761 -11.44 7.67 30.61
CA MET A 761 -10.62 6.52 31.03
C MET A 761 -9.64 6.91 32.16
N MET A 762 -8.91 8.02 31.99
CA MET A 762 -7.98 8.53 33.01
C MET A 762 -8.70 8.80 34.34
N LYS A 763 -9.91 9.37 34.31
CA LYS A 763 -10.72 9.62 35.50
C LYS A 763 -11.01 8.32 36.26
N ILE A 764 -11.43 7.25 35.58
CA ILE A 764 -11.71 5.96 36.21
C ILE A 764 -10.44 5.38 36.85
N LEU A 765 -9.34 5.33 36.09
CA LEU A 765 -8.06 4.80 36.56
C LEU A 765 -7.56 5.56 37.80
N ARG A 766 -7.76 6.89 37.82
CA ARG A 766 -7.41 7.77 38.94
C ARG A 766 -8.30 7.56 40.16
N GLU A 767 -9.63 7.59 39.99
CA GLU A 767 -10.60 7.42 41.09
C GLU A 767 -10.51 6.05 41.76
N LYS A 768 -10.13 5.03 41.00
CA LYS A 768 -9.92 3.67 41.49
C LYS A 768 -8.48 3.40 41.94
N GLU A 769 -7.60 4.39 41.82
CA GLU A 769 -6.19 4.33 42.19
C GLU A 769 -5.47 3.11 41.59
N VAL A 770 -5.75 2.77 40.33
CA VAL A 770 -5.25 1.53 39.69
C VAL A 770 -3.72 1.42 39.80
N HIS A 771 -3.01 2.53 39.56
CA HIS A 771 -1.55 2.56 39.56
C HIS A 771 -0.90 2.80 40.93
N ARG A 772 -1.66 2.81 42.03
CA ARG A 772 -1.14 2.83 43.42
C ARG A 772 -1.31 1.45 44.05
N ARG A 773 -0.23 0.91 44.65
CA ARG A 773 -0.27 -0.42 45.30
C ARG A 773 -1.23 -0.40 46.49
N ARG A 774 -2.20 -1.31 46.47
CA ARG A 774 -3.17 -1.57 47.54
C ARG A 774 -3.10 -3.05 47.92
N PRO A 775 -2.44 -3.40 49.05
CA PRO A 775 -2.30 -4.79 49.47
C PRO A 775 -3.65 -5.51 49.53
N GLY A 776 -3.72 -6.70 48.94
CA GLY A 776 -4.92 -7.54 48.92
C GLY A 776 -6.06 -7.07 48.01
N ARG A 777 -5.83 -6.08 47.12
CA ARG A 777 -6.85 -5.63 46.17
C ARG A 777 -7.08 -6.68 45.08
N ASN A 778 -8.33 -7.13 44.95
CA ASN A 778 -8.78 -8.02 43.89
C ASN A 778 -10.24 -7.69 43.55
N GLU A 779 -10.47 -7.21 42.32
CA GLU A 779 -11.79 -6.81 41.79
C GLU A 779 -12.46 -7.93 40.96
N GLY A 780 -11.89 -9.14 40.97
CA GLY A 780 -12.44 -10.36 40.41
C GLY A 780 -11.76 -10.85 39.13
N PHE A 781 -11.25 -9.95 38.28
CA PHE A 781 -10.56 -10.34 37.05
C PHE A 781 -9.10 -10.69 37.33
N VAL A 782 -8.60 -11.76 36.70
CA VAL A 782 -7.18 -12.14 36.73
C VAL A 782 -6.73 -12.38 35.30
N ALA A 783 -5.84 -11.52 34.80
CA ALA A 783 -5.23 -11.71 33.50
C ALA A 783 -4.18 -12.84 33.55
N ASN A 784 -4.08 -13.59 32.46
CA ASN A 784 -3.07 -14.64 32.30
C ASN A 784 -1.78 -14.04 31.73
N ASP A 785 -0.62 -14.28 32.36
CA ASP A 785 0.65 -13.91 31.75
C ASP A 785 1.03 -14.92 30.66
N ASP A 786 0.62 -14.61 29.44
CA ASP A 786 0.90 -15.43 28.26
C ASP A 786 2.40 -15.62 28.00
N PHE A 787 3.26 -14.70 28.44
CA PHE A 787 4.71 -14.82 28.26
C PHE A 787 5.26 -15.93 29.17
N ASP A 788 4.93 -15.90 30.46
CA ASP A 788 5.38 -16.90 31.43
C ASP A 788 4.77 -18.29 31.18
N ALA A 789 3.47 -18.33 30.85
CA ALA A 789 2.80 -19.55 30.41
C ALA A 789 3.49 -20.15 29.17
N GLY A 790 3.87 -19.30 28.21
CA GLY A 790 4.59 -19.69 27.01
C GLY A 790 6.00 -20.20 27.31
N LEU A 791 6.73 -19.52 28.18
CA LEU A 791 8.06 -19.92 28.65
C LEU A 791 8.02 -21.32 29.27
N THR A 792 7.05 -21.55 30.15
CA THR A 792 6.82 -22.86 30.78
C THR A 792 6.49 -23.92 29.73
N ALA A 793 5.58 -23.64 28.80
CA ALA A 793 5.21 -24.57 27.74
C ALA A 793 6.37 -24.90 26.78
N LEU A 794 7.22 -23.93 26.44
CA LEU A 794 8.41 -24.12 25.60
C LEU A 794 9.45 -25.00 26.28
N ARG A 795 9.68 -24.81 27.59
CA ARG A 795 10.56 -25.66 28.41
C ARG A 795 9.98 -27.08 28.56
N ASN A 796 8.65 -27.20 28.67
CA ASN A 796 7.93 -28.46 28.85
C ASN A 796 7.67 -29.22 27.55
N GLY A 797 8.66 -29.26 26.65
CA GLY A 797 8.71 -30.17 25.51
C GLY A 797 8.34 -29.57 24.15
N LYS A 798 7.69 -28.40 24.07
CA LYS A 798 7.29 -27.82 22.76
C LYS A 798 8.47 -27.53 21.84
N ILE A 799 9.61 -27.07 22.37
CA ILE A 799 10.84 -26.91 21.57
C ILE A 799 11.34 -28.27 21.04
N LYS A 800 11.35 -29.30 21.88
CA LYS A 800 11.79 -30.64 21.48
C LYS A 800 10.88 -31.22 20.37
N ASP A 801 9.58 -31.03 20.48
CA ASP A 801 8.60 -31.44 19.46
C ASP A 801 8.83 -30.68 18.15
N PHE A 802 9.06 -29.36 18.25
CA PHE A 802 9.38 -28.51 17.10
C PHE A 802 10.64 -29.00 16.38
N ILE A 803 11.75 -29.17 17.09
CA ILE A 803 13.04 -29.65 16.54
C ILE A 803 12.84 -31.01 15.89
N THR A 804 12.22 -31.97 16.59
CA THR A 804 12.01 -33.34 16.06
C THR A 804 11.26 -33.32 14.74
N ARG A 805 10.23 -32.49 14.63
CA ARG A 805 9.40 -32.37 13.42
C ARG A 805 10.17 -31.68 12.29
N THR A 806 10.93 -30.63 12.56
CA THR A 806 11.63 -29.86 11.52
C THR A 806 12.92 -30.51 11.07
N THR A 807 13.63 -31.25 11.93
CA THR A 807 14.90 -31.91 11.56
C THR A 807 14.71 -33.21 10.80
N ARG A 808 13.62 -33.98 11.05
CA ARG A 808 13.29 -35.19 10.27
C ARG A 808 13.24 -34.90 8.77
N TYR A 809 12.71 -33.73 8.42
CA TYR A 809 12.67 -33.23 7.07
C TYR A 809 14.06 -32.89 6.51
N MET A 810 14.88 -32.21 7.31
CA MET A 810 16.22 -31.79 6.90
C MET A 810 17.20 -32.96 6.74
N ASP A 811 17.02 -34.06 7.49
CA ASP A 811 17.81 -35.29 7.32
C ASP A 811 17.52 -35.96 5.95
N VAL A 812 16.27 -35.86 5.44
CA VAL A 812 15.93 -36.27 4.06
C VAL A 812 16.64 -35.36 3.05
N LEU A 813 16.66 -34.05 3.29
CA LEU A 813 17.34 -33.09 2.41
C LEU A 813 18.87 -33.34 2.34
N GLY A 814 19.52 -33.55 3.49
CA GLY A 814 20.96 -33.79 3.61
C GLY A 814 21.45 -35.09 2.95
N ASN A 815 20.62 -36.13 2.96
CA ASN A 815 20.93 -37.41 2.29
C ASN A 815 21.03 -37.28 0.76
N HIS A 816 20.30 -36.35 0.15
CA HIS A 816 20.40 -36.07 -1.29
C HIS A 816 21.57 -35.13 -1.63
N SER A 817 21.87 -34.14 -0.77
CA SER A 817 23.02 -33.24 -0.92
C SER A 817 24.35 -34.01 -0.93
N ASN A 818 24.48 -35.01 -0.04
CA ASN A 818 25.66 -35.91 -0.01
C ASN A 818 25.76 -36.84 -1.23
N ARG A 819 24.65 -37.19 -1.87
CA ARG A 819 24.65 -37.96 -3.13
C ARG A 819 25.08 -37.10 -4.32
N GLN A 820 24.67 -35.82 -4.37
CA GLN A 820 25.07 -34.88 -5.44
C GLN A 820 26.53 -34.43 -5.30
N SER A 821 27.02 -34.15 -4.08
CA SER A 821 28.44 -33.86 -3.85
C SER A 821 29.34 -35.09 -4.11
N GLY A 822 28.86 -36.29 -3.77
CA GLY A 822 29.52 -37.55 -4.11
C GLY A 822 29.53 -37.86 -5.63
N ALA A 823 28.46 -37.51 -6.35
CA ALA A 823 28.37 -37.64 -7.81
C ALA A 823 29.25 -36.61 -8.54
N ALA A 824 29.33 -35.36 -8.06
CA ALA A 824 30.23 -34.35 -8.60
C ALA A 824 31.72 -34.67 -8.34
N ALA A 825 32.03 -35.33 -7.21
CA ALA A 825 33.36 -35.86 -6.92
C ALA A 825 33.71 -37.10 -7.77
N ARG A 826 32.74 -37.99 -8.05
CA ARG A 826 32.92 -39.13 -8.97
C ARG A 826 33.05 -38.70 -10.44
N ALA A 827 32.27 -37.72 -10.89
CA ALA A 827 32.35 -37.19 -12.25
C ALA A 827 33.70 -36.49 -12.57
N LYS A 828 34.46 -36.06 -11.55
CA LYS A 828 35.85 -35.58 -11.71
C LYS A 828 36.90 -36.70 -11.79
N ASN A 829 36.60 -37.90 -11.27
CA ASN A 829 37.51 -39.05 -11.30
C ASN A 829 37.22 -40.04 -12.43
N ASP A 830 36.01 -40.07 -12.99
CA ASP A 830 35.60 -41.06 -14.01
C ASP A 830 35.91 -40.64 -15.47
N LYS A 831 36.89 -39.74 -15.69
CA LYS A 831 37.49 -39.51 -17.02
C LYS A 831 38.66 -40.45 -17.36
N GLU A 832 39.01 -41.37 -16.46
CA GLU A 832 39.97 -42.44 -16.74
C GLU A 832 39.45 -43.80 -16.24
N SER A 833 38.59 -44.45 -17.04
CA SER A 833 38.59 -45.90 -17.35
C SER A 833 37.22 -46.35 -17.87
N LEU A 834 37.23 -46.99 -19.03
CA LEU A 834 36.10 -47.63 -19.68
C LEU A 834 36.13 -49.15 -19.41
N ILE A 835 34.95 -49.78 -19.50
CA ILE A 835 34.65 -51.24 -19.50
C ILE A 835 34.52 -51.80 -18.06
N ASP A 836 33.41 -52.39 -17.58
CA ASP A 836 32.54 -53.46 -18.10
C ASP A 836 31.14 -53.42 -17.42
N GLY A 837 30.13 -54.08 -18.02
CA GLY A 837 28.76 -54.14 -17.50
C GLY A 837 28.46 -55.26 -16.49
N GLU A 838 27.43 -55.07 -15.66
CA GLU A 838 26.58 -56.16 -15.14
C GLU A 838 25.28 -55.65 -14.47
N LYS A 839 24.28 -56.55 -14.43
CA LYS A 839 22.88 -56.39 -13.98
C LYS A 839 22.71 -56.41 -12.45
N LEU A 840 21.47 -56.12 -12.02
CA LEU A 840 20.76 -56.42 -10.75
C LEU A 840 20.60 -55.18 -9.86
N GLY A 841 19.46 -54.91 -9.22
CA GLY A 841 18.20 -55.63 -9.07
C GLY A 841 17.22 -54.70 -8.33
N GLY A 842 15.92 -54.87 -8.56
CA GLY A 842 14.87 -54.09 -7.93
C GLY A 842 14.78 -54.32 -6.42
N LEU A 843 14.45 -53.25 -5.70
CA LEU A 843 13.99 -53.27 -4.32
C LEU A 843 12.86 -52.26 -4.20
N ASP A 844 11.64 -52.78 -4.22
CA ASP A 844 10.43 -52.08 -3.82
C ASP A 844 10.54 -51.73 -2.33
N VAL A 845 10.25 -50.48 -1.98
CA VAL A 845 10.04 -50.06 -0.59
C VAL A 845 8.62 -49.49 -0.53
N GLU A 846 7.70 -50.31 -0.03
CA GLU A 846 6.39 -49.86 0.44
C GLU A 846 6.60 -48.89 1.60
N MET A 847 6.05 -47.67 1.48
CA MET A 847 5.89 -46.75 2.59
C MET A 847 4.45 -46.84 3.08
N ASP A 848 4.28 -47.35 4.29
CA ASP A 848 3.03 -47.33 5.03
C ASP A 848 2.59 -45.89 5.28
N VAL A 849 1.45 -45.52 4.70
CA VAL A 849 0.72 -44.28 4.98
C VAL A 849 -0.25 -44.60 6.11
N GLU A 850 0.08 -44.22 7.34
CA GLU A 850 -0.92 -44.15 8.40
C GLU A 850 -1.73 -42.86 8.21
N ASP A 851 -2.95 -43.03 7.69
CA ASP A 851 -4.00 -42.03 7.67
C ASP A 851 -4.33 -41.60 9.11
N VAL A 852 -3.85 -40.43 9.52
CA VAL A 852 -4.44 -39.71 10.64
C VAL A 852 -5.60 -38.89 10.05
N GLU A 853 -6.81 -39.42 10.23
CA GLU A 853 -8.07 -38.75 9.95
C GLU A 853 -8.02 -37.31 10.47
N SER A 854 -8.00 -36.36 9.53
CA SER A 854 -8.26 -34.95 9.82
C SER A 854 -9.72 -34.84 10.18
N ASP A 855 -10.00 -34.75 11.48
CA ASP A 855 -11.33 -34.42 11.98
C ASP A 855 -11.65 -32.99 11.51
N SER A 856 -12.40 -32.91 10.43
CA SER A 856 -12.81 -31.69 9.76
C SER A 856 -13.85 -30.97 10.61
N SER A 857 -13.39 -30.23 11.62
CA SER A 857 -14.14 -29.08 12.10
C SER A 857 -13.86 -27.94 11.14
N SER A 858 -14.82 -27.71 10.26
CA SER A 858 -14.87 -26.55 9.39
C SER A 858 -15.04 -25.30 10.26
N ASP A 859 -13.93 -24.70 10.68
CA ASP A 859 -13.90 -23.29 11.06
C ASP A 859 -14.00 -22.49 9.76
N THR A 860 -15.22 -22.41 9.24
CA THR A 860 -15.63 -21.39 8.29
C THR A 860 -15.31 -20.04 8.89
N GLU A 861 -14.40 -19.31 8.28
CA GLU A 861 -14.25 -17.87 8.50
C GLU A 861 -15.53 -17.19 8.03
N ASP A 862 -16.48 -17.08 8.96
CA ASP A 862 -17.76 -16.42 8.76
C ASP A 862 -17.55 -14.91 8.77
N MET A 863 -17.22 -14.36 7.60
CA MET A 863 -17.32 -12.92 7.31
C MET A 863 -18.79 -12.51 7.01
N GLY A 864 -19.76 -13.19 7.62
CA GLY A 864 -21.21 -12.94 7.53
C GLY A 864 -21.72 -12.05 8.65
N GLY A 865 -21.18 -10.83 8.78
CA GLY A 865 -21.51 -9.92 9.88
C GLY A 865 -22.23 -8.62 9.49
N LEU A 866 -22.66 -8.44 8.24
CA LEU A 866 -23.52 -7.31 7.85
C LEU A 866 -24.44 -7.73 6.69
N GLN A 867 -25.69 -8.09 7.01
CA GLN A 867 -26.90 -7.68 6.27
C GLN A 867 -28.11 -8.55 6.65
N GLY A 868 -29.17 -7.89 7.13
CA GLY A 868 -30.46 -8.54 7.27
C GLY A 868 -31.51 -7.73 8.02
N GLU A 869 -31.66 -6.42 7.79
CA GLU A 869 -32.93 -5.74 8.06
C GLU A 869 -33.29 -4.76 6.93
N ASP A 870 -34.59 -4.65 6.69
CA ASP A 870 -35.27 -4.27 5.45
C ASP A 870 -34.82 -2.95 4.79
N ILE A 871 -34.53 -3.01 3.49
CA ILE A 871 -34.44 -1.84 2.62
C ILE A 871 -35.87 -1.44 2.26
N SER A 872 -36.38 -0.43 2.95
CA SER A 872 -37.33 0.52 2.37
C SER A 872 -36.53 1.70 1.79
N ASP A 873 -36.96 2.16 0.62
CA ASP A 873 -36.30 3.16 -0.22
C ASP A 873 -35.99 4.46 0.55
N GLU A 874 -34.72 4.85 0.65
CA GLU A 874 -34.30 6.25 0.76
C GLU A 874 -32.84 6.43 0.32
N GLU A 875 -32.59 7.57 -0.33
CA GLU A 875 -31.46 7.90 -1.22
C GLU A 875 -30.09 8.10 -0.53
N ASP A 876 -29.03 7.87 -1.32
CA ASP A 876 -27.72 8.52 -1.34
C ASP A 876 -27.04 8.95 -0.02
N GLN A 877 -25.99 8.19 0.35
CA GLN A 877 -24.62 8.69 0.62
C GLN A 877 -23.72 7.51 1.03
N ARG A 878 -23.03 6.87 0.08
CA ARG A 878 -21.89 5.98 0.37
C ARG A 878 -20.61 6.69 -0.08
N THR A 879 -19.80 7.11 0.88
CA THR A 879 -18.53 7.80 0.67
C THR A 879 -17.42 6.84 0.25
N ASP A 880 -16.57 7.33 -0.66
CA ASP A 880 -15.44 6.65 -1.31
C ASP A 880 -14.22 6.71 -0.37
N ASP A 881 -14.19 5.86 0.67
CA ASP A 881 -13.19 5.90 1.74
C ASP A 881 -12.06 4.87 1.53
N SER A 882 -11.25 5.09 0.48
CA SER A 882 -10.11 4.23 0.13
C SER A 882 -8.90 4.34 1.08
N GLU A 883 -8.88 5.30 2.00
CA GLU A 883 -7.83 5.48 3.02
C GLU A 883 -8.32 5.17 4.46
N ALA A 884 -9.60 4.85 4.67
CA ALA A 884 -10.14 4.56 6.00
C ALA A 884 -9.66 3.21 6.59
N TRP A 885 -8.90 2.44 5.81
CA TRP A 885 -8.31 1.16 6.19
C TRP A 885 -6.81 1.23 6.50
N LEU A 886 -6.17 2.39 6.31
CA LEU A 886 -4.94 2.67 7.04
C LEU A 886 -5.33 2.77 8.51
N PRO A 887 -4.61 2.15 9.46
CA PRO A 887 -4.95 2.20 10.88
C PRO A 887 -5.32 3.63 11.26
N ARG A 888 -6.52 3.82 11.82
CA ARG A 888 -6.94 5.10 12.39
C ARG A 888 -5.89 5.48 13.41
N ARG A 889 -5.00 6.37 12.98
CA ARG A 889 -3.76 6.67 13.67
C ARG A 889 -4.12 7.16 15.07
N GLY A 890 -3.69 6.41 16.09
CA GLY A 890 -3.39 7.02 17.39
C GLY A 890 -2.50 8.24 17.15
N HIS A 891 -2.60 9.24 18.03
CA HIS A 891 -2.11 10.62 17.87
C HIS A 891 -0.59 10.82 17.66
N LEU A 892 0.15 9.79 17.24
CA LEU A 892 1.58 9.79 17.00
C LEU A 892 1.89 9.84 15.51
N GLN A 893 1.76 11.05 14.95
CA GLN A 893 2.58 11.41 13.81
C GLN A 893 4.04 11.40 14.27
N VAL A 894 4.85 10.45 13.79
CA VAL A 894 6.29 10.66 13.71
C VAL A 894 6.47 11.82 12.73
N PRO A 895 6.95 13.01 13.16
CA PRO A 895 7.23 14.08 12.22
C PRO A 895 8.39 13.66 11.31
N PRO A 896 8.37 14.05 10.02
CA PRO A 896 9.52 13.81 9.16
C PRO A 896 10.76 14.53 9.74
N PRO A 897 11.96 13.96 9.63
CA PRO A 897 13.18 14.62 10.07
C PRO A 897 13.31 15.98 9.39
N SER A 898 13.48 17.04 10.17
CA SER A 898 13.67 18.39 9.66
C SER A 898 15.03 18.48 8.95
N MET A 899 15.04 18.49 7.61
CA MET A 899 16.22 18.91 6.87
C MET A 899 16.39 20.42 6.98
N SER A 900 17.55 20.84 7.47
CA SER A 900 18.05 22.20 7.39
C SER A 900 18.29 22.58 5.92
N VAL A 901 17.36 23.34 5.33
CA VAL A 901 17.60 24.00 4.05
C VAL A 901 18.60 25.13 4.29
N ILE A 902 19.84 24.91 3.85
CA ILE A 902 20.84 25.96 3.69
C ILE A 902 20.30 26.92 2.63
N ASN A 903 19.85 28.10 3.06
CA ASN A 903 19.43 29.20 2.18
C ASN A 903 20.64 29.72 1.38
N GLY A 904 20.76 29.27 0.13
CA GLY A 904 21.60 29.91 -0.88
C GLY A 904 20.89 31.15 -1.43
N SER A 905 21.40 32.33 -1.10
CA SER A 905 20.96 33.60 -1.67
C SER A 905 21.23 33.64 -3.18
N LEU A 906 20.19 33.89 -3.99
CA LEU A 906 20.37 34.29 -5.39
C LEU A 906 19.58 35.58 -5.66
N CYS A 907 20.37 36.59 -6.03
CA CYS A 907 19.96 37.93 -6.42
C CYS A 907 18.95 37.93 -7.57
N THR A 908 17.92 38.74 -7.41
CA THR A 908 17.15 39.34 -8.51
C THR A 908 18.04 40.17 -9.44
N PRO A 909 17.73 40.23 -10.74
CA PRO A 909 17.82 41.47 -11.49
C PRO A 909 16.44 41.94 -11.94
N GLN A 910 16.19 43.23 -11.71
CA GLN A 910 15.16 43.99 -12.40
C GLN A 910 15.54 44.20 -13.86
N ILE A 911 14.51 44.20 -14.70
CA ILE A 911 14.44 44.50 -16.15
C ILE A 911 14.79 43.33 -17.07
#